data_AF-A0A8T3XZA3-F1
#
_entry.id   AF-A0A8T3XZA3-F1
#
_cell.length_a   1.000
_cell.length_b   1.000
_cell.length_c   1.000
_cell.angle_alpha   90.00
_cell.angle_beta   90.00
_cell.angle_gamma   90.00
#
_symmetry.space_group_name_H-M   'P 1'
#
loop_
_entity.id
_entity.type
_entity.pdbx_description
1 polymer ?
#
loop_
_entity_poly.entity_id
_entity_poly.type
_entity_poly.pdbx_seq_one_letter_code
_entity_poly.pdbx_strand_id
1 'polypeptide(L)'
;MKIKNKIFFALMGTVLIANLVLISAELTDLSKSLDFNDNTITTFSSDGISYEKTADGATITFKGGEVTVKGNSFANIKSEEEAKLPSKINLDKDGKVTNAEFTVNEKGGNYVFGNTQIYAPPNSRVMFDEKTGIRIKIPEGSEMSDIPKQKDISIPSEYTTIIEGNNYKLPNKAVVNGKLGFDKNGQAFVSLDDKTIVNGVELTSGISKRPREYGGEVNVFFDGQKHEGDYASFDLKNKKLILSSEKNENFITNFNGENPFLKIDEGDYVTAKPLPGGEIEIQNRDEEGLIPRVTTRGNFIIDEDGKSIFYKEEDYYRKLDVFQKLFSNSKSTTTSPIELDVFNKDGLSAFKNKILVDNFNRFIFDIPSSSQIFFSFFSESDSQVISLSKVEGIPSVVSSSRINYNYPSEESLIALTGKELIFSDVSQGGKDLLLGRLRDYWGTLTPETQDSFNRISFLSRSSFEEQYKHINFGENRPIESVGAFAGLNDIVISQNRFDFETFRHEAAHELHLYGVVHQNEKYAQITDQISKLQNQLGSYDKEFENFVAESDKKGIFWHDTERGTFLNSKINEIGNIISSLDYEKWGLIASEKQLFDNQWNSIVGENFYNGGVGKLGKDGYWKYKDNPSSNGPERGLIMPYGSWNIHEDVATFVGEVNNPKFFAPLINPDRPDYDIRYRQKLDLLHQYKFISDSEYNKILEVAGVK
;
A
#
# COMPACT_ATOMS: atom_id res chain seq x y z
N MET A 1 -76.60 45.35 -34.11
CA MET A 1 -75.89 44.96 -32.87
C MET A 1 -74.41 44.57 -33.09
N LYS A 2 -74.00 43.97 -34.22
CA LYS A 2 -72.61 43.54 -34.48
C LYS A 2 -71.55 44.65 -34.64
N ILE A 3 -71.93 45.88 -35.01
CA ILE A 3 -70.96 46.99 -35.21
C ILE A 3 -70.55 47.64 -33.88
N LYS A 4 -71.45 47.72 -32.89
CA LYS A 4 -71.15 48.32 -31.58
C LYS A 4 -70.10 47.52 -30.78
N ASN A 5 -70.11 46.18 -30.88
CA ASN A 5 -69.11 45.36 -30.19
C ASN A 5 -67.70 45.51 -30.79
N LYS A 6 -67.56 45.68 -32.12
CA LYS A 6 -66.23 45.87 -32.73
C LYS A 6 -65.58 47.19 -32.31
N ILE A 7 -66.37 48.26 -32.19
CA ILE A 7 -65.88 49.57 -31.73
C ILE A 7 -65.49 49.51 -30.25
N PHE A 8 -66.28 48.82 -29.41
CA PHE A 8 -65.97 48.65 -28.00
C PHE A 8 -64.65 47.88 -27.77
N PHE A 9 -64.43 46.76 -28.48
CA PHE A 9 -63.16 46.01 -28.36
C PHE A 9 -61.96 46.77 -28.93
N ALA A 10 -62.13 47.56 -30.00
CA ALA A 10 -61.07 48.42 -30.52
C ALA A 10 -60.68 49.51 -29.52
N LEU A 11 -61.66 50.17 -28.89
CA LEU A 11 -61.42 51.16 -27.84
C LEU A 11 -60.76 50.55 -26.60
N MET A 12 -61.22 49.38 -26.15
CA MET A 12 -60.60 48.70 -25.01
C MET A 12 -59.16 48.26 -25.32
N GLY A 13 -58.89 47.76 -26.53
CA GLY A 13 -57.54 47.45 -26.98
C GLY A 13 -56.64 48.67 -27.03
N THR A 14 -57.16 49.82 -27.49
CA THR A 14 -56.40 51.07 -27.55
C THR A 14 -56.08 51.62 -26.16
N VAL A 15 -57.03 51.53 -25.21
CA VAL A 15 -56.81 51.91 -23.80
C VAL A 15 -55.83 50.96 -23.12
N LEU A 16 -55.89 49.65 -23.41
CA LEU A 16 -54.94 48.68 -22.87
C LEU A 16 -53.52 48.94 -23.40
N ILE A 17 -53.38 49.20 -24.70
CA ILE A 17 -52.10 49.54 -25.33
C ILE A 17 -51.58 50.88 -24.79
N ALA A 18 -52.43 51.89 -24.65
CA ALA A 18 -52.04 53.19 -24.09
C ALA A 18 -51.58 53.06 -22.63
N ASN A 19 -52.26 52.25 -21.80
CA ASN A 19 -51.83 51.96 -20.43
C ASN A 19 -50.54 51.12 -20.40
N LEU A 20 -50.36 50.16 -21.31
CA LEU A 20 -49.09 49.43 -21.44
C LEU A 20 -47.94 50.33 -21.85
N VAL A 21 -48.17 51.30 -22.73
CA VAL A 21 -47.17 52.30 -23.15
C VAL A 21 -46.86 53.27 -22.00
N LEU A 22 -47.87 53.72 -21.25
CA LEU A 22 -47.68 54.56 -20.05
C LEU A 22 -46.93 53.82 -18.93
N ILE A 23 -47.27 52.56 -18.67
CA ILE A 23 -46.55 51.71 -17.70
C ILE A 23 -45.11 51.47 -18.17
N SER A 24 -44.87 51.30 -19.48
CA SER A 24 -43.51 51.20 -20.03
C SER A 24 -42.71 52.51 -19.95
N ALA A 25 -43.39 53.66 -19.97
CA ALA A 25 -42.77 54.99 -19.85
C ALA A 25 -42.49 55.39 -18.40
N GLU A 26 -43.25 54.89 -17.42
CA GLU A 26 -42.92 55.02 -15.99
C GLU A 26 -41.88 53.98 -15.52
N LEU A 27 -41.69 52.89 -16.27
CA LEU A 27 -40.57 51.95 -16.14
C LEU A 27 -39.31 52.40 -16.88
N THR A 28 -39.27 53.61 -17.45
CA THR A 28 -38.01 54.23 -17.89
C THR A 28 -37.21 54.55 -16.64
N ASP A 29 -36.45 53.54 -16.24
CA ASP A 29 -35.45 53.53 -15.19
C ASP A 29 -34.77 54.89 -15.13
N LEU A 30 -34.89 55.57 -13.99
CA LEU A 30 -34.19 56.81 -13.68
C LEU A 30 -32.71 56.46 -13.44
N SER A 31 -32.08 55.83 -14.43
CA SER A 31 -30.67 55.51 -14.42
C SER A 31 -29.93 56.83 -14.44
N LYS A 32 -29.49 57.28 -13.27
CA LYS A 32 -28.54 58.38 -13.20
C LYS A 32 -27.27 57.86 -13.87
N SER A 33 -26.75 58.61 -14.84
CA SER A 33 -25.47 58.33 -15.46
C SER A 33 -24.46 59.36 -14.96
N LEU A 34 -23.31 58.88 -14.50
CA LEU A 34 -22.13 59.71 -14.27
C LEU A 34 -21.22 59.61 -15.49
N ASP A 35 -20.93 60.75 -16.11
CA ASP A 35 -20.05 60.83 -17.27
C ASP A 35 -18.64 61.26 -16.84
N PHE A 36 -17.67 60.37 -17.02
CA PHE A 36 -16.25 60.67 -16.91
C PHE A 36 -15.69 60.82 -18.32
N ASN A 37 -15.42 62.08 -18.72
CA ASN A 37 -14.78 62.48 -19.98
C ASN A 37 -15.13 61.56 -21.17
N ASP A 38 -16.35 61.71 -21.69
CA ASP A 38 -16.84 61.28 -23.01
C ASP A 38 -16.92 59.77 -23.33
N ASN A 39 -16.64 58.82 -22.42
CA ASN A 39 -16.82 57.38 -22.74
C ASN A 39 -17.09 56.43 -21.56
N THR A 40 -17.09 56.90 -20.31
CA THR A 40 -17.25 56.01 -19.16
C THR A 40 -18.63 56.16 -18.55
N ILE A 41 -19.56 55.33 -18.98
CA ILE A 41 -20.93 55.30 -18.44
C ILE A 41 -20.93 54.47 -17.16
N THR A 42 -21.14 55.14 -16.02
CA THR A 42 -21.54 54.49 -14.77
C THR A 42 -23.05 54.62 -14.61
N THR A 43 -23.77 53.50 -14.66
CA THR A 43 -25.23 53.43 -14.48
C THR A 43 -25.57 52.97 -13.07
N PHE A 44 -26.51 53.67 -12.42
CA PHE A 44 -27.07 53.31 -11.11
C PHE A 44 -28.49 52.79 -11.30
N SER A 45 -28.82 51.60 -10.78
CA SER A 45 -30.14 50.98 -10.98
C SER A 45 -31.11 51.15 -9.80
N SER A 46 -30.71 51.78 -8.69
CA SER A 46 -31.65 51.99 -7.57
C SER A 46 -31.28 53.11 -6.59
N ASP A 47 -32.27 53.54 -5.80
CA ASP A 47 -32.06 54.20 -4.52
C ASP A 47 -31.15 53.30 -3.65
N GLY A 48 -30.06 53.84 -3.15
CA GLY A 48 -29.08 53.06 -2.36
C GLY A 48 -27.63 53.38 -2.64
N ILE A 49 -27.28 54.10 -3.71
CA ILE A 49 -25.89 54.52 -3.95
C ILE A 49 -25.74 56.03 -3.72
N SER A 50 -24.69 56.43 -3.00
CA SER A 50 -24.23 57.82 -2.97
C SER A 50 -22.87 57.94 -3.63
N TYR A 51 -22.59 59.06 -4.29
CA TYR A 51 -21.29 59.30 -4.90
C TYR A 51 -20.76 60.70 -4.58
N GLU A 52 -19.43 60.84 -4.57
CA GLU A 52 -18.71 62.10 -4.39
C GLU A 52 -17.63 62.20 -5.46
N LYS A 53 -17.67 63.25 -6.29
CA LYS A 53 -16.63 63.52 -7.29
C LYS A 53 -15.49 64.30 -6.64
N THR A 54 -14.25 63.87 -6.87
CA THR A 54 -13.04 64.53 -6.37
C THR A 54 -12.20 65.06 -7.53
N ALA A 55 -11.11 65.77 -7.24
CA ALA A 55 -10.17 66.22 -8.28
C ALA A 55 -9.49 65.04 -9.00
N ASP A 56 -9.33 63.91 -8.30
CA ASP A 56 -8.59 62.75 -8.76
C ASP A 56 -9.49 61.61 -9.28
N GLY A 57 -10.81 61.78 -9.22
CA GLY A 57 -11.78 60.78 -9.69
C GLY A 57 -13.12 60.84 -8.96
N ALA A 58 -13.58 59.72 -8.41
CA ALA A 58 -14.83 59.66 -7.65
C ALA A 58 -14.84 58.55 -6.59
N THR A 59 -15.63 58.73 -5.55
CA THR A 59 -15.94 57.72 -4.53
C THR A 59 -17.41 57.34 -4.63
N ILE A 60 -17.70 56.05 -4.71
CA ILE A 60 -19.05 55.47 -4.67
C ILE A 60 -19.21 54.79 -3.32
N THR A 61 -20.27 55.11 -2.57
CA THR A 61 -20.61 54.50 -1.28
C THR A 61 -21.95 53.79 -1.36
N PHE A 62 -21.99 52.54 -0.92
CA PHE A 62 -23.16 51.67 -0.91
C PHE A 62 -23.97 51.87 0.37
N LYS A 63 -25.23 52.28 0.21
CA LYS A 63 -26.33 52.25 1.18
C LYS A 63 -27.39 51.18 0.80
N GLY A 64 -27.09 50.38 -0.22
CA GLY A 64 -27.98 49.45 -0.92
C GLY A 64 -27.79 49.57 -2.44
N GLY A 65 -28.44 48.70 -3.22
CA GLY A 65 -28.47 48.84 -4.68
C GLY A 65 -27.29 48.24 -5.45
N GLU A 66 -27.17 48.65 -6.72
CA GLU A 66 -26.19 48.14 -7.68
C GLU A 66 -25.64 49.29 -8.53
N VAL A 67 -24.37 49.18 -8.89
CA VAL A 67 -23.70 50.08 -9.84
C VAL A 67 -22.98 49.29 -10.91
N THR A 68 -23.04 49.72 -12.17
CA THR A 68 -22.21 49.19 -13.24
C THR A 68 -21.08 50.16 -13.57
N VAL A 69 -19.83 49.72 -13.47
CA VAL A 69 -18.63 50.50 -13.81
C VAL A 69 -17.91 49.82 -14.96
N LYS A 70 -17.78 50.51 -16.11
CA LYS A 70 -17.15 49.96 -17.33
C LYS A 70 -17.72 48.59 -17.75
N GLY A 71 -19.05 48.43 -17.63
CA GLY A 71 -19.74 47.18 -17.96
C GLY A 71 -19.55 46.05 -16.93
N ASN A 72 -18.93 46.31 -15.78
CA ASN A 72 -18.85 45.37 -14.66
C ASN A 72 -19.86 45.76 -13.58
N SER A 73 -20.75 44.85 -13.24
CA SER A 73 -21.76 45.05 -12.19
C SER A 73 -21.15 44.85 -10.80
N PHE A 74 -21.49 45.75 -9.88
CA PHE A 74 -21.24 45.68 -8.45
C PHE A 74 -22.58 45.67 -7.73
N ALA A 75 -23.14 44.47 -7.59
CA ALA A 75 -24.41 44.19 -6.93
C ALA A 75 -24.20 43.37 -5.65
N ASN A 76 -25.29 43.15 -4.90
CA ASN A 76 -25.31 42.33 -3.67
C ASN A 76 -24.35 42.83 -2.59
N ILE A 77 -24.17 44.15 -2.47
CA ILE A 77 -23.27 44.75 -1.50
C ILE A 77 -24.11 45.29 -0.32
N LYS A 78 -23.72 44.93 0.90
CA LYS A 78 -24.34 45.44 2.14
C LYS A 78 -24.08 46.93 2.27
N SER A 79 -25.03 47.65 2.87
CA SER A 79 -24.80 49.04 3.24
C SER A 79 -23.69 49.14 4.29
N GLU A 80 -23.02 50.29 4.37
CA GLU A 80 -22.04 50.55 5.44
C GLU A 80 -22.65 50.35 6.85
N GLU A 81 -23.92 50.72 7.02
CA GLU A 81 -24.67 50.54 8.27
C GLU A 81 -24.91 49.05 8.60
N GLU A 82 -25.32 48.25 7.63
CA GLU A 82 -25.56 46.81 7.81
C GLU A 82 -24.24 46.05 8.03
N ALA A 83 -23.19 46.39 7.28
CA ALA A 83 -21.88 45.77 7.38
C ALA A 83 -21.09 46.21 8.62
N LYS A 84 -21.42 47.38 9.20
CA LYS A 84 -20.65 48.08 10.25
C LYS A 84 -19.18 48.29 9.87
N LEU A 85 -18.92 48.38 8.58
CA LEU A 85 -17.60 48.50 7.95
C LEU A 85 -17.77 49.30 6.65
N PRO A 86 -16.72 50.00 6.16
CA PRO A 86 -16.81 50.78 4.92
C PRO A 86 -17.43 49.97 3.78
N SER A 87 -18.30 50.58 2.99
CA SER A 87 -18.86 49.93 1.81
C SER A 87 -18.76 50.87 0.62
N LYS A 88 -17.61 50.87 -0.06
CA LYS A 88 -17.25 51.88 -1.06
C LYS A 88 -16.32 51.37 -2.18
N ILE A 89 -16.32 52.09 -3.30
CA ILE A 89 -15.45 51.92 -4.46
C ILE A 89 -14.89 53.30 -4.85
N ASN A 90 -13.56 53.41 -4.98
CA ASN A 90 -12.90 54.59 -5.51
C ASN A 90 -12.52 54.36 -6.97
N LEU A 91 -12.81 55.36 -7.80
CA LEU A 91 -12.51 55.41 -9.22
C LEU A 91 -11.48 56.51 -9.49
N ASP A 92 -10.58 56.30 -10.45
CA ASP A 92 -9.75 57.37 -11.02
C ASP A 92 -10.53 58.26 -12.00
N LYS A 93 -9.85 59.26 -12.55
CA LYS A 93 -10.38 60.17 -13.58
C LYS A 93 -10.88 59.48 -14.85
N ASP A 94 -10.41 58.27 -15.13
CA ASP A 94 -10.77 57.47 -16.30
C ASP A 94 -11.85 56.42 -15.94
N GLY A 95 -12.37 56.46 -14.70
CA GLY A 95 -13.36 55.52 -14.18
C GLY A 95 -12.84 54.10 -13.97
N LYS A 96 -11.51 53.89 -13.87
CA LYS A 96 -10.93 52.62 -13.43
C LYS A 96 -11.05 52.54 -11.91
N VAL A 97 -11.43 51.37 -11.38
CA VAL A 97 -11.40 51.12 -9.94
C VAL A 97 -9.95 51.12 -9.46
N THR A 98 -9.61 51.99 -8.51
CA THR A 98 -8.27 52.06 -7.89
C THR A 98 -8.25 51.44 -6.50
N ASN A 99 -9.38 51.51 -5.79
CA ASN A 99 -9.56 50.90 -4.48
C ASN A 99 -11.03 50.50 -4.30
N ALA A 100 -11.30 49.40 -3.61
CA ALA A 100 -12.65 49.04 -3.20
C ALA A 100 -12.63 48.33 -1.84
N GLU A 101 -13.65 48.56 -1.03
CA GLU A 101 -13.79 47.91 0.26
C GLU A 101 -15.28 47.75 0.57
N PHE A 102 -15.78 46.51 0.60
CA PHE A 102 -17.20 46.26 0.83
C PHE A 102 -17.48 44.84 1.34
N THR A 103 -18.64 44.66 1.97
CA THR A 103 -19.12 43.35 2.42
C THR A 103 -20.28 42.89 1.53
N VAL A 104 -20.21 41.66 1.05
CA VAL A 104 -21.23 41.05 0.20
C VAL A 104 -22.40 40.56 1.06
N ASN A 105 -23.62 40.61 0.54
CA ASN A 105 -24.82 40.17 1.26
C ASN A 105 -24.98 38.63 1.24
N GLU A 106 -26.13 38.13 1.69
CA GLU A 106 -26.46 36.70 1.78
C GLU A 106 -26.48 35.96 0.43
N LYS A 107 -26.47 36.68 -0.70
CA LYS A 107 -26.51 36.08 -2.05
C LYS A 107 -25.12 35.83 -2.64
N GLY A 108 -24.06 36.38 -2.07
CA GLY A 108 -22.75 36.39 -2.70
C GLY A 108 -22.70 37.30 -3.94
N GLY A 109 -21.57 37.31 -4.64
CA GLY A 109 -21.41 38.15 -5.83
C GLY A 109 -20.19 37.81 -6.68
N ASN A 110 -20.27 38.15 -7.97
CA ASN A 110 -19.17 38.09 -8.91
C ASN A 110 -18.69 39.52 -9.18
N TYR A 111 -17.39 39.77 -9.05
CA TYR A 111 -16.82 41.09 -9.21
C TYR A 111 -15.62 41.05 -10.15
N VAL A 112 -15.39 42.14 -10.86
CA VAL A 112 -14.30 42.26 -11.82
C VAL A 112 -13.48 43.51 -11.50
N PHE A 113 -12.18 43.33 -11.31
CA PHE A 113 -11.20 44.39 -11.15
C PHE A 113 -10.14 44.25 -12.25
N GLY A 114 -10.07 45.23 -13.16
CA GLY A 114 -9.27 45.08 -14.38
C GLY A 114 -9.75 43.88 -15.20
N ASN A 115 -8.84 42.93 -15.48
CA ASN A 115 -9.16 41.65 -16.11
C ASN A 115 -9.31 40.48 -15.12
N THR A 116 -9.28 40.74 -13.81
CA THR A 116 -9.41 39.71 -12.77
C THR A 116 -10.87 39.57 -12.33
N GLN A 117 -11.48 38.42 -12.58
CA GLN A 117 -12.81 38.07 -12.09
C GLN A 117 -12.69 37.24 -10.81
N ILE A 118 -13.47 37.60 -9.79
CA ILE A 118 -13.55 36.87 -8.52
C ILE A 118 -15.00 36.54 -8.17
N TYR A 119 -15.20 35.45 -7.43
CA TYR A 119 -16.43 35.17 -6.71
C TYR A 119 -16.20 35.39 -5.22
N ALA A 120 -17.08 36.17 -4.58
CA ALA A 120 -17.11 36.33 -3.13
C ALA A 120 -18.36 35.65 -2.56
N PRO A 121 -18.22 34.61 -1.73
CA PRO A 121 -19.37 33.92 -1.15
C PRO A 121 -20.16 34.82 -0.18
N PRO A 122 -21.37 34.40 0.22
CA PRO A 122 -22.23 35.17 1.12
C PRO A 122 -21.49 35.73 2.34
N ASN A 123 -21.77 36.98 2.69
CA ASN A 123 -21.19 37.67 3.86
C ASN A 123 -19.66 37.86 3.84
N SER A 124 -19.00 37.65 2.69
CA SER A 124 -17.55 37.88 2.57
C SER A 124 -17.19 39.36 2.49
N ARG A 125 -16.00 39.71 2.96
CA ARG A 125 -15.41 41.04 2.82
C ARG A 125 -14.47 41.06 1.62
N VAL A 126 -14.72 41.95 0.66
CA VAL A 126 -13.85 42.19 -0.49
C VAL A 126 -13.08 43.48 -0.25
N MET A 127 -11.76 43.41 -0.39
CA MET A 127 -10.84 44.55 -0.37
C MET A 127 -10.02 44.50 -1.66
N PHE A 128 -9.94 45.61 -2.36
CA PHE A 128 -9.11 45.75 -3.56
C PHE A 128 -8.31 47.03 -3.45
N ASP A 129 -7.05 46.95 -3.85
CA ASP A 129 -6.15 48.08 -3.99
C ASP A 129 -5.25 47.79 -5.19
N GLU A 130 -5.15 48.73 -6.12
CA GLU A 130 -4.44 48.52 -7.39
C GLU A 130 -2.96 48.11 -7.23
N LYS A 131 -2.34 48.42 -6.08
CA LYS A 131 -0.93 48.13 -5.81
C LYS A 131 -0.74 46.77 -5.15
N THR A 132 -1.67 46.39 -4.29
CA THR A 132 -1.55 45.17 -3.46
C THR A 132 -2.43 44.02 -3.94
N GLY A 133 -3.37 44.26 -4.86
CA GLY A 133 -4.24 43.26 -5.46
C GLY A 133 -5.60 43.13 -4.78
N ILE A 134 -6.18 41.93 -4.84
CA ILE A 134 -7.51 41.62 -4.30
C ILE A 134 -7.32 40.77 -3.04
N ARG A 135 -8.07 41.08 -1.97
CA ARG A 135 -8.16 40.26 -0.76
C ARG A 135 -9.62 39.99 -0.42
N ILE A 136 -9.95 38.72 -0.20
CA ILE A 136 -11.29 38.27 0.17
C ILE A 136 -11.21 37.61 1.54
N LYS A 137 -11.92 38.13 2.55
CA LYS A 137 -12.11 37.44 3.83
C LYS A 137 -13.45 36.73 3.81
N ILE A 138 -13.40 35.42 3.93
CA ILE A 138 -14.54 34.52 3.82
C ILE A 138 -14.98 34.08 5.24
N PRO A 139 -16.28 34.05 5.56
CA PRO A 139 -16.78 33.51 6.82
C PRO A 139 -16.48 32.02 6.97
N GLU A 140 -16.33 31.56 8.21
CA GLU A 140 -16.04 30.15 8.49
C GLU A 140 -17.02 29.18 7.83
N GLY A 141 -16.51 28.12 7.22
CA GLY A 141 -17.32 27.06 6.62
C GLY A 141 -17.99 27.43 5.29
N SER A 142 -17.78 28.63 4.76
CA SER A 142 -18.41 29.07 3.50
C SER A 142 -17.90 28.27 2.30
N GLU A 143 -18.74 28.12 1.27
CA GLU A 143 -18.38 27.44 0.03
C GLU A 143 -18.24 28.44 -1.12
N MET A 144 -17.13 28.35 -1.85
CA MET A 144 -16.89 29.10 -3.08
C MET A 144 -17.52 28.37 -4.27
N SER A 145 -18.21 29.14 -5.13
CA SER A 145 -18.77 28.60 -6.37
C SER A 145 -17.78 28.62 -7.53
N ASP A 146 -16.79 29.50 -7.48
CA ASP A 146 -15.75 29.66 -8.50
C ASP A 146 -14.44 30.16 -7.86
N ILE A 147 -13.32 29.96 -8.54
CA ILE A 147 -12.00 30.49 -8.15
C ILE A 147 -11.68 31.75 -8.96
N PRO A 148 -10.74 32.61 -8.49
CA PRO A 148 -10.27 33.75 -9.27
C PRO A 148 -9.77 33.33 -10.65
N LYS A 149 -10.20 34.04 -11.68
CA LYS A 149 -9.85 33.75 -13.09
C LYS A 149 -9.82 35.01 -13.94
N GLN A 150 -9.30 34.88 -15.16
CA GLN A 150 -9.33 35.95 -16.15
C GLN A 150 -10.74 36.11 -16.72
N LYS A 151 -11.23 37.36 -16.83
CA LYS A 151 -12.50 37.64 -17.50
C LYS A 151 -12.38 37.39 -19.00
N ASP A 152 -11.29 37.86 -19.60
CA ASP A 152 -10.89 37.56 -20.97
C ASP A 152 -9.58 36.77 -20.95
N ILE A 153 -9.64 35.52 -21.40
CA ILE A 153 -8.50 34.56 -21.40
C ILE A 153 -7.37 35.04 -22.34
N SER A 154 -7.66 35.93 -23.28
CA SER A 154 -6.64 36.49 -24.19
C SER A 154 -5.79 37.59 -23.53
N ILE A 155 -6.19 38.06 -22.34
CA ILE A 155 -5.51 39.10 -21.58
C ILE A 155 -5.06 38.49 -20.24
N PRO A 156 -3.82 38.71 -19.77
CA PRO A 156 -3.42 38.27 -18.44
C PRO A 156 -4.30 38.89 -17.33
N SER A 157 -4.42 38.22 -16.19
CA SER A 157 -5.03 38.85 -15.01
C SER A 157 -4.12 39.99 -14.55
N GLU A 158 -4.69 41.11 -14.12
CA GLU A 158 -3.88 42.24 -13.65
C GLU A 158 -3.42 42.04 -12.20
N TYR A 159 -4.22 41.32 -11.41
CA TYR A 159 -4.10 41.33 -9.96
C TYR A 159 -4.01 39.92 -9.37
N THR A 160 -3.10 39.77 -8.41
CA THR A 160 -3.07 38.64 -7.48
C THR A 160 -4.28 38.71 -6.56
N THR A 161 -4.87 37.57 -6.25
CA THR A 161 -6.01 37.46 -5.31
C THR A 161 -5.65 36.60 -4.11
N ILE A 162 -5.81 37.12 -2.89
CA ILE A 162 -5.63 36.36 -1.65
C ILE A 162 -6.99 36.09 -1.01
N ILE A 163 -7.28 34.83 -0.75
CA ILE A 163 -8.49 34.37 -0.07
C ILE A 163 -8.11 33.92 1.34
N GLU A 164 -8.79 34.45 2.35
CA GLU A 164 -8.50 34.23 3.77
C GLU A 164 -9.75 33.78 4.50
N GLY A 165 -9.66 32.70 5.28
CA GLY A 165 -10.76 32.23 6.11
C GLY A 165 -10.44 30.91 6.80
N ASN A 166 -11.39 30.43 7.60
CA ASN A 166 -11.27 29.16 8.30
C ASN A 166 -12.23 28.14 7.69
N ASN A 167 -11.74 26.94 7.38
CA ASN A 167 -12.55 25.81 6.89
C ASN A 167 -13.44 26.15 5.67
N TYR A 168 -13.03 27.07 4.79
CA TYR A 168 -13.81 27.37 3.58
C TYR A 168 -13.57 26.31 2.51
N LYS A 169 -14.58 26.05 1.69
CA LYS A 169 -14.51 25.03 0.63
C LYS A 169 -14.36 25.66 -0.74
N LEU A 170 -13.45 25.10 -1.52
CA LEU A 170 -13.27 25.42 -2.92
C LEU A 170 -14.29 24.65 -3.79
N PRO A 171 -14.48 25.03 -5.08
CA PRO A 171 -15.43 24.35 -5.97
C PRO A 171 -15.16 22.85 -6.14
N ASN A 172 -13.89 22.44 -6.08
CA ASN A 172 -13.43 21.05 -6.13
C ASN A 172 -13.56 20.29 -4.80
N LYS A 173 -14.24 20.88 -3.80
CA LYS A 173 -14.45 20.34 -2.44
C LYS A 173 -13.21 20.31 -1.55
N ALA A 174 -12.08 20.86 -1.97
CA ALA A 174 -10.95 21.05 -1.07
C ALA A 174 -11.31 22.03 0.06
N VAL A 175 -10.94 21.68 1.28
CA VAL A 175 -11.16 22.49 2.48
C VAL A 175 -9.86 23.23 2.82
N VAL A 176 -9.95 24.53 3.03
CA VAL A 176 -8.80 25.39 3.31
C VAL A 176 -9.01 26.15 4.62
N ASN A 177 -7.96 26.21 5.43
CA ASN A 177 -7.86 27.03 6.63
C ASN A 177 -6.59 27.87 6.53
N GLY A 178 -6.71 29.20 6.55
CA GLY A 178 -5.62 30.14 6.32
C GLY A 178 -5.76 30.93 5.02
N LYS A 179 -4.63 31.21 4.36
CA LYS A 179 -4.58 32.07 3.16
C LYS A 179 -4.20 31.28 1.91
N LEU A 180 -5.02 31.38 0.87
CA LEU A 180 -4.75 30.83 -0.46
C LEU A 180 -4.64 31.98 -1.47
N GLY A 181 -3.49 32.10 -2.11
CA GLY A 181 -3.24 33.06 -3.17
C GLY A 181 -3.57 32.49 -4.55
N PHE A 182 -3.90 33.38 -5.48
CA PHE A 182 -4.02 33.11 -6.91
C PHE A 182 -3.22 34.17 -7.66
N ASP A 183 -2.25 33.74 -8.46
CA ASP A 183 -1.39 34.63 -9.21
C ASP A 183 -2.14 35.26 -10.41
N LYS A 184 -1.40 36.01 -11.26
CA LYS A 184 -1.95 36.66 -12.45
C LYS A 184 -2.36 35.70 -13.57
N ASN A 185 -2.01 34.43 -13.45
CA ASN A 185 -2.40 33.37 -14.38
C ASN A 185 -3.53 32.50 -13.80
N GLY A 186 -3.99 32.79 -12.57
CA GLY A 186 -4.96 31.98 -11.85
C GLY A 186 -4.36 30.73 -11.19
N GLN A 187 -3.03 30.60 -11.16
CA GLN A 187 -2.35 29.53 -10.44
C GLN A 187 -2.47 29.75 -8.94
N ALA A 188 -2.99 28.75 -8.23
CA ALA A 188 -3.09 28.82 -6.78
C ALA A 188 -1.69 28.64 -6.14
N PHE A 189 -1.44 29.36 -5.05
CA PHE A 189 -0.21 29.26 -4.28
C PHE A 189 -0.46 29.54 -2.79
N VAL A 190 0.46 29.11 -1.94
CA VAL A 190 0.47 29.45 -0.51
C VAL A 190 1.79 30.11 -0.15
N SER A 191 1.73 31.10 0.75
CA SER A 191 2.93 31.57 1.45
C SER A 191 3.22 30.62 2.61
N LEU A 192 4.44 30.10 2.68
CA LEU A 192 4.85 29.17 3.72
C LEU A 192 4.91 29.80 5.13
N ASP A 193 4.90 31.13 5.23
CA ASP A 193 4.83 31.85 6.51
C ASP A 193 3.41 31.88 7.10
N ASP A 194 2.38 31.69 6.26
CA ASP A 194 0.98 31.76 6.67
C ASP A 194 0.46 30.45 7.29
N LYS A 195 1.21 29.35 7.18
CA LYS A 195 0.84 28.01 7.68
C LYS A 195 -0.55 27.55 7.20
N THR A 196 -0.83 27.76 5.92
CA THR A 196 -2.11 27.40 5.34
C THR A 196 -2.30 25.88 5.36
N ILE A 197 -3.47 25.45 5.83
CA ILE A 197 -3.87 24.04 5.87
C ILE A 197 -4.82 23.77 4.71
N VAL A 198 -4.47 22.80 3.87
CA VAL A 198 -5.30 22.32 2.75
C VAL A 198 -5.61 20.85 2.99
N ASN A 199 -6.90 20.51 3.16
CA ASN A 199 -7.38 19.15 3.42
C ASN A 199 -6.65 18.45 4.58
N GLY A 200 -6.42 19.16 5.68
CA GLY A 200 -5.71 18.63 6.85
C GLY A 200 -4.19 18.58 6.72
N VAL A 201 -3.61 19.11 5.64
CA VAL A 201 -2.15 19.20 5.44
C VAL A 201 -1.71 20.66 5.56
N GLU A 202 -0.94 20.97 6.61
CA GLU A 202 -0.33 22.28 6.83
C GLU A 202 0.91 22.44 5.94
N LEU A 203 0.99 23.55 5.19
CA LEU A 203 2.13 23.91 4.35
C LEU A 203 2.90 25.05 5.04
N THR A 204 4.14 24.79 5.48
CA THR A 204 4.91 25.75 6.29
C THR A 204 6.40 25.76 5.93
N SER A 205 7.08 26.86 6.23
CA SER A 205 8.55 26.89 6.28
C SER A 205 8.98 26.39 7.65
N GLY A 206 9.77 25.31 7.72
CA GLY A 206 10.20 24.72 9.00
C GLY A 206 10.75 25.73 9.99
N ILE A 207 10.46 25.56 11.29
CA ILE A 207 10.85 26.47 12.38
C ILE A 207 12.37 26.52 12.53
N SER A 208 13.04 27.33 11.72
CA SER A 208 14.31 27.90 12.11
C SER A 208 13.98 29.14 12.94
N LYS A 209 14.37 29.16 14.22
CA LYS A 209 14.25 30.30 15.14
C LYS A 209 15.00 31.56 14.67
N ARG A 210 15.47 31.60 13.42
CA ARG A 210 16.10 32.74 12.80
C ARG A 210 15.07 33.36 11.85
N PRO A 211 14.53 34.55 12.17
CA PRO A 211 13.77 35.33 11.20
C PRO A 211 14.75 35.78 10.12
N ARG A 212 14.88 35.01 9.04
CA ARG A 212 15.61 35.42 7.84
C ARG A 212 14.72 35.15 6.64
N GLU A 213 14.16 36.23 6.10
CA GLU A 213 13.95 36.62 4.68
C GLU A 213 13.56 35.59 3.60
N TYR A 214 13.35 34.32 3.90
CA TYR A 214 13.02 33.28 2.91
C TYR A 214 11.62 32.71 3.17
N GLY A 215 10.62 33.58 3.26
CA GLY A 215 9.23 33.20 3.08
C GLY A 215 9.05 32.75 1.64
N GLY A 216 9.09 31.43 1.42
CA GLY A 216 8.87 30.84 0.10
C GLY A 216 7.37 30.78 -0.21
N GLU A 217 7.04 30.84 -1.50
CA GLU A 217 5.73 30.47 -2.00
C GLU A 217 5.80 29.05 -2.58
N VAL A 218 4.71 28.30 -2.47
CA VAL A 218 4.58 26.97 -3.07
C VAL A 218 3.30 26.94 -3.89
N ASN A 219 3.40 26.47 -5.14
CA ASN A 219 2.24 26.33 -6.00
C ASN A 219 1.33 25.21 -5.48
N VAL A 220 0.03 25.43 -5.50
CA VAL A 220 -0.98 24.45 -5.08
C VAL A 220 -1.80 24.01 -6.29
N PHE A 221 -1.86 22.71 -6.52
CA PHE A 221 -2.66 22.09 -7.57
C PHE A 221 -3.69 21.16 -6.96
N PHE A 222 -4.80 20.97 -7.66
CA PHE A 222 -5.90 20.11 -7.21
C PHE A 222 -6.27 19.04 -8.24
N ASP A 223 -5.28 18.59 -9.00
CA ASP A 223 -5.41 17.62 -10.09
C ASP A 223 -4.68 16.30 -9.82
N GLY A 224 -3.86 16.22 -8.77
CA GLY A 224 -3.07 15.03 -8.47
C GLY A 224 -1.95 14.75 -9.45
N GLN A 225 -1.55 15.72 -10.28
CA GLN A 225 -0.52 15.56 -11.29
C GLN A 225 0.81 16.17 -10.84
N LYS A 226 1.88 15.77 -11.53
CA LYS A 226 3.22 16.32 -11.32
C LYS A 226 3.35 17.63 -12.10
N HIS A 227 4.02 18.61 -11.50
CA HIS A 227 4.19 19.95 -12.05
C HIS A 227 5.67 20.38 -11.97
N GLU A 228 6.01 21.52 -12.57
CA GLU A 228 7.35 22.11 -12.45
C GLU A 228 7.47 22.99 -11.20
N GLY A 229 8.67 23.12 -10.65
CA GLY A 229 8.94 23.98 -9.49
C GLY A 229 8.61 23.36 -8.13
N ASP A 230 8.48 24.24 -7.14
CA ASP A 230 8.05 23.89 -5.78
C ASP A 230 6.52 23.82 -5.75
N TYR A 231 5.95 22.65 -5.46
CA TYR A 231 4.49 22.47 -5.49
C TYR A 231 3.94 21.45 -4.49
N ALA A 232 2.65 21.60 -4.18
CA ALA A 232 1.80 20.60 -3.53
C ALA A 232 0.58 20.31 -4.44
N SER A 233 0.42 19.07 -4.89
CA SER A 233 -0.70 18.64 -5.73
C SER A 233 -1.61 17.66 -5.00
N PHE A 234 -2.88 18.02 -4.86
CA PHE A 234 -3.87 17.30 -4.08
C PHE A 234 -4.86 16.56 -5.00
N ASP A 235 -5.04 15.27 -4.78
CA ASP A 235 -6.05 14.43 -5.42
C ASP A 235 -6.97 13.82 -4.37
N LEU A 236 -8.08 14.50 -4.09
CA LEU A 236 -9.04 14.02 -3.10
C LEU A 236 -9.77 12.75 -3.54
N LYS A 237 -9.89 12.52 -4.85
CA LYS A 237 -10.62 11.37 -5.39
C LYS A 237 -9.81 10.09 -5.20
N ASN A 238 -8.52 10.13 -5.52
CA ASN A 238 -7.62 8.98 -5.41
C ASN A 238 -6.81 8.99 -4.09
N LYS A 239 -7.12 9.92 -3.17
CA LYS A 239 -6.46 10.10 -1.87
C LYS A 239 -4.94 10.16 -1.99
N LYS A 240 -4.49 10.96 -2.97
CA LYS A 240 -3.08 11.10 -3.34
C LYS A 240 -2.61 12.54 -3.15
N LEU A 241 -1.40 12.70 -2.63
CA LEU A 241 -0.71 13.98 -2.44
C LEU A 241 0.68 13.89 -3.07
N ILE A 242 1.06 14.89 -3.86
CA ILE A 242 2.42 14.99 -4.42
C ILE A 242 3.06 16.29 -3.92
N LEU A 243 4.25 16.17 -3.36
CA LEU A 243 5.05 17.27 -2.83
C LEU A 243 6.35 17.31 -3.59
N SER A 244 6.73 18.48 -4.10
CA SER A 244 8.00 18.66 -4.80
C SER A 244 8.69 19.92 -4.33
N SER A 245 10.02 19.85 -4.24
CA SER A 245 10.88 20.99 -4.02
C SER A 245 11.99 20.97 -5.07
N GLU A 246 11.96 21.91 -6.01
CA GLU A 246 13.06 22.13 -6.95
C GLU A 246 14.18 22.92 -6.26
N LYS A 247 13.82 23.95 -5.48
CA LYS A 247 14.78 24.92 -4.93
C LYS A 247 14.56 25.19 -3.44
N ASN A 248 13.37 24.94 -2.91
CA ASN A 248 13.02 25.36 -1.56
C ASN A 248 13.47 24.37 -0.48
N GLU A 249 14.58 24.68 0.19
CA GLU A 249 15.11 23.88 1.31
C GLU A 249 14.19 23.83 2.54
N ASN A 250 13.18 24.69 2.63
CA ASN A 250 12.36 24.86 3.83
C ASN A 250 10.90 24.43 3.64
N PHE A 251 10.52 23.87 2.49
CA PHE A 251 9.15 23.41 2.27
C PHE A 251 8.83 22.18 3.13
N ILE A 252 8.08 22.40 4.21
CA ILE A 252 7.64 21.36 5.16
C ILE A 252 6.13 21.22 5.06
N THR A 253 5.67 19.97 5.09
CA THR A 253 4.27 19.63 5.19
C THR A 253 4.00 18.87 6.48
N ASN A 254 3.01 19.31 7.26
CA ASN A 254 2.59 18.63 8.49
C ASN A 254 1.19 18.06 8.29
N PHE A 255 0.98 16.82 8.69
CA PHE A 255 -0.28 16.13 8.52
C PHE A 255 -1.04 16.16 9.84
N ASN A 256 -2.23 16.76 9.82
CA ASN A 256 -3.12 16.75 10.98
C ASN A 256 -3.84 15.41 11.08
N GLY A 257 -4.32 15.05 12.28
CA GLY A 257 -5.04 13.79 12.55
C GLY A 257 -6.20 13.52 11.56
N GLU A 258 -6.96 14.56 11.21
CA GLU A 258 -8.01 14.49 10.20
C GLU A 258 -7.48 14.92 8.83
N ASN A 259 -6.99 13.96 8.02
CA ASN A 259 -6.62 14.18 6.62
C ASN A 259 -6.93 12.93 5.75
N PRO A 260 -7.12 13.07 4.42
CA PRO A 260 -7.49 11.94 3.57
C PRO A 260 -6.31 11.10 3.06
N PHE A 261 -5.07 11.54 3.31
CA PHE A 261 -3.85 10.99 2.70
C PHE A 261 -3.09 10.01 3.60
N LEU A 262 -3.19 10.19 4.92
CA LEU A 262 -2.60 9.36 5.96
C LEU A 262 -3.56 9.30 7.14
N LYS A 263 -3.65 8.15 7.80
CA LYS A 263 -4.42 8.01 9.04
C LYS A 263 -3.46 8.12 10.21
N ILE A 264 -3.60 9.17 11.00
CA ILE A 264 -2.72 9.51 12.11
C ILE A 264 -3.54 9.41 13.38
N ASP A 265 -3.04 8.70 14.39
CA ASP A 265 -3.78 8.57 15.65
C ASP A 265 -3.69 9.87 16.47
N GLU A 266 -4.58 9.98 17.46
CA GLU A 266 -4.66 11.18 18.29
C GLU A 266 -3.38 11.36 19.12
N GLY A 267 -2.73 12.52 18.95
CA GLY A 267 -1.51 12.90 19.68
C GLY A 267 -0.22 12.68 18.90
N ASP A 268 -0.28 12.05 17.74
CA ASP A 268 0.89 11.84 16.88
C ASP A 268 1.08 12.96 15.87
N TYR A 269 2.25 12.94 15.26
CA TYR A 269 2.70 13.95 14.33
C TYR A 269 3.47 13.32 13.16
N VAL A 270 3.00 13.56 11.94
CA VAL A 270 3.72 13.21 10.71
C VAL A 270 4.10 14.48 9.95
N THR A 271 5.32 14.51 9.45
CA THR A 271 5.85 15.55 8.58
C THR A 271 6.55 14.95 7.39
N ALA A 272 6.34 15.55 6.21
CA ALA A 272 7.12 15.26 5.01
C ALA A 272 7.80 16.53 4.48
N LYS A 273 9.04 16.38 4.04
CA LYS A 273 9.88 17.46 3.53
C LYS A 273 10.64 16.98 2.29
N PRO A 274 10.18 17.33 1.06
CA PRO A 274 11.03 17.20 -0.11
C PRO A 274 12.20 18.19 0.03
N LEU A 275 13.44 17.72 -0.12
CA LEU A 275 14.62 18.57 -0.20
C LEU A 275 14.80 19.05 -1.65
N PRO A 276 15.66 20.04 -1.96
CA PRO A 276 15.82 20.51 -3.33
C PRO A 276 16.16 19.38 -4.32
N GLY A 277 15.45 19.37 -5.45
CA GLY A 277 15.44 18.28 -6.44
C GLY A 277 14.65 17.04 -6.01
N GLY A 278 13.91 17.11 -4.91
CA GLY A 278 13.21 16.01 -4.27
C GLY A 278 11.70 16.07 -4.51
N GLU A 279 11.08 14.89 -4.60
CA GLU A 279 9.64 14.70 -4.73
C GLU A 279 9.18 13.58 -3.78
N ILE A 280 8.02 13.76 -3.16
CA ILE A 280 7.34 12.78 -2.30
C ILE A 280 5.89 12.66 -2.78
N GLU A 281 5.51 11.48 -3.21
CA GLU A 281 4.14 11.10 -3.53
C GLU A 281 3.61 10.20 -2.43
N ILE A 282 2.47 10.56 -1.85
CA ILE A 282 1.78 9.80 -0.80
C ILE A 282 0.44 9.38 -1.36
N GLN A 283 0.15 8.08 -1.29
CA GLN A 283 -1.13 7.51 -1.70
C GLN A 283 -1.72 6.72 -0.54
N ASN A 284 -2.85 7.19 -0.02
CA ASN A 284 -3.62 6.40 0.93
C ASN A 284 -4.26 5.20 0.22
N ARG A 285 -4.21 4.03 0.86
CA ARG A 285 -4.79 2.78 0.35
C ARG A 285 -5.69 2.19 1.44
N ASP A 286 -6.90 2.72 1.55
CA ASP A 286 -7.86 2.31 2.58
C ASP A 286 -8.47 0.91 2.35
N GLU A 287 -8.05 0.19 1.30
CA GLU A 287 -8.44 -1.20 1.10
C GLU A 287 -7.81 -2.10 2.17
N GLU A 288 -8.51 -3.17 2.54
CA GLU A 288 -8.06 -4.08 3.59
C GLU A 288 -6.70 -4.71 3.26
N GLY A 289 -5.84 -4.75 4.28
CA GLY A 289 -4.45 -5.16 4.22
C GLY A 289 -3.52 -4.13 3.58
N LEU A 290 -4.00 -3.13 2.83
CA LEU A 290 -3.10 -2.13 2.25
C LEU A 290 -2.78 -1.03 3.28
N ILE A 291 -1.53 -0.60 3.26
CA ILE A 291 -1.00 0.53 4.05
C ILE A 291 -0.70 1.70 3.11
N PRO A 292 -0.54 2.95 3.54
CA PRO A 292 -0.18 4.04 2.66
C PRO A 292 1.11 3.73 1.89
N ARG A 293 1.14 4.08 0.60
CA ARG A 293 2.36 4.03 -0.19
C ARG A 293 2.97 5.41 -0.23
N VAL A 294 4.28 5.48 0.01
CA VAL A 294 5.08 6.69 -0.15
C VAL A 294 6.13 6.41 -1.22
N THR A 295 6.04 7.10 -2.34
CA THR A 295 7.03 7.03 -3.42
C THR A 295 7.84 8.31 -3.42
N THR A 296 9.16 8.20 -3.33
CA THR A 296 10.05 9.37 -3.32
C THR A 296 11.00 9.37 -4.50
N ARG A 297 11.38 10.56 -4.96
CA ARG A 297 12.42 10.78 -5.96
C ARG A 297 13.39 11.82 -5.44
N GLY A 298 14.69 11.54 -5.50
CA GLY A 298 15.70 12.47 -4.99
C GLY A 298 15.65 12.59 -3.46
N ASN A 299 16.13 13.72 -2.93
CA ASN A 299 16.38 13.89 -1.49
C ASN A 299 15.10 14.19 -0.70
N PHE A 300 14.91 13.56 0.46
CA PHE A 300 13.71 13.79 1.28
C PHE A 300 13.95 13.54 2.77
N ILE A 301 13.05 14.08 3.60
CA ILE A 301 12.92 13.78 5.02
C ILE A 301 11.44 13.49 5.33
N ILE A 302 11.16 12.40 6.05
CA ILE A 302 9.85 12.10 6.62
C ILE A 302 10.05 11.91 8.12
N ASP A 303 9.41 12.75 8.93
CA ASP A 303 9.41 12.63 10.38
C ASP A 303 8.06 12.09 10.85
N GLU A 304 8.07 11.19 11.83
CA GLU A 304 6.87 10.63 12.46
C GLU A 304 7.16 10.48 13.96
N ASP A 305 6.65 11.38 14.78
CA ASP A 305 6.95 11.48 16.22
C ASP A 305 8.45 11.37 16.54
N GLY A 306 8.83 10.26 17.19
CA GLY A 306 10.20 9.91 17.54
C GLY A 306 10.99 9.30 16.39
N LYS A 307 10.53 9.33 15.14
CA LYS A 307 11.18 8.72 13.96
C LYS A 307 11.48 9.77 12.91
N SER A 308 12.58 9.57 12.21
CA SER A 308 12.98 10.35 11.04
C SER A 308 13.55 9.41 9.99
N ILE A 309 12.98 9.41 8.79
CA ILE A 309 13.48 8.73 7.60
C ILE A 309 14.11 9.80 6.72
N PHE A 310 15.39 9.66 6.44
CA PHE A 310 16.17 10.63 5.69
C PHE A 310 16.85 9.96 4.51
N TYR A 311 16.65 10.49 3.30
CA TYR A 311 17.41 10.07 2.14
C TYR A 311 18.18 11.23 1.53
N LYS A 312 19.48 10.98 1.31
CA LYS A 312 20.34 11.91 0.59
C LYS A 312 21.19 11.17 -0.44
N GLU A 313 21.11 11.66 -1.67
CA GLU A 313 22.00 11.34 -2.78
C GLU A 313 23.22 12.27 -2.70
N GLU A 314 24.37 11.70 -2.35
CA GLU A 314 25.68 12.37 -2.42
C GLU A 314 26.49 11.77 -3.57
N ASP A 315 27.44 12.54 -4.13
CA ASP A 315 28.15 12.22 -5.39
C ASP A 315 28.76 10.81 -5.47
N TYR A 316 29.01 10.16 -4.32
CA TYR A 316 29.65 8.83 -4.25
C TYR A 316 28.87 7.77 -3.47
N TYR A 317 27.76 8.11 -2.79
CA TYR A 317 26.94 7.13 -2.07
C TYR A 317 25.50 7.62 -1.85
N ARG A 318 24.58 6.64 -1.85
CA ARG A 318 23.17 6.84 -1.49
C ARG A 318 23.01 6.44 -0.04
N LYS A 319 22.45 7.32 0.78
CA LYS A 319 22.25 7.06 2.20
C LYS A 319 20.78 7.24 2.55
N LEU A 320 20.12 6.13 2.88
CA LEU A 320 18.86 6.13 3.60
C LEU A 320 19.20 5.88 5.07
N ASP A 321 19.02 6.91 5.89
CA ASP A 321 19.22 6.86 7.33
C ASP A 321 17.88 6.94 8.03
N VAL A 322 17.70 6.09 9.04
CA VAL A 322 16.55 6.19 9.92
C VAL A 322 17.01 6.32 11.35
N PHE A 323 16.48 7.35 12.01
CA PHE A 323 16.85 7.73 13.36
C PHE A 323 15.62 7.69 14.24
N GLN A 324 15.78 7.11 15.42
CA GLN A 324 14.85 7.40 16.51
C GLN A 324 15.28 8.73 17.16
N LYS A 325 14.49 9.79 17.01
CA LYS A 325 14.67 11.05 17.74
C LYS A 325 14.54 10.74 19.23
N LEU A 326 15.65 10.90 19.94
CA LEU A 326 15.73 10.85 21.39
C LEU A 326 14.94 11.99 22.03
N PHE A 327 13.61 11.91 22.03
CA PHE A 327 12.84 12.64 23.02
C PHE A 327 12.92 11.87 24.32
N SER A 328 13.78 12.36 25.20
CA SER A 328 14.35 11.71 26.39
C SER A 328 13.35 11.30 27.49
N ASN A 329 12.06 11.08 27.20
CA ASN A 329 11.06 10.55 28.15
C ASN A 329 9.74 10.08 27.50
N SER A 330 9.53 10.21 26.18
CA SER A 330 8.26 9.81 25.55
C SER A 330 8.36 8.40 24.98
N LYS A 331 7.58 7.46 25.53
CA LYS A 331 7.25 6.17 24.91
C LYS A 331 6.35 6.39 23.67
N SER A 332 6.74 7.26 22.72
CA SER A 332 5.95 7.54 21.52
C SER A 332 6.09 6.35 20.58
N THR A 333 5.00 5.58 20.47
CA THR A 333 4.77 4.61 19.40
C THR A 333 4.38 5.37 18.15
N THR A 334 4.96 5.04 17.00
CA THR A 334 4.56 5.62 15.69
C THR A 334 3.34 4.89 15.13
N THR A 335 2.55 5.49 14.25
CA THR A 335 1.15 5.07 14.04
C THR A 335 0.75 4.76 12.60
N SER A 336 1.57 5.12 11.62
CA SER A 336 1.31 4.81 10.21
C SER A 336 2.42 3.93 9.62
N PRO A 337 2.13 2.65 9.33
CA PRO A 337 3.06 1.86 8.55
C PRO A 337 3.02 2.41 7.12
N ILE A 338 4.17 2.55 6.47
CA ILE A 338 4.25 3.00 5.07
C ILE A 338 5.01 2.00 4.21
N GLU A 339 4.51 1.76 3.01
CA GLU A 339 5.25 1.11 1.92
C GLU A 339 6.06 2.21 1.21
N LEU A 340 7.37 2.24 1.44
CA LEU A 340 8.28 3.25 0.90
C LEU A 340 9.02 2.72 -0.34
N ASP A 341 8.81 3.40 -1.46
CA ASP A 341 9.55 3.21 -2.70
C ASP A 341 10.48 4.42 -2.92
N VAL A 342 11.79 4.21 -2.95
CA VAL A 342 12.77 5.30 -3.13
C VAL A 342 13.42 5.22 -4.49
N PHE A 343 13.32 6.29 -5.27
CA PHE A 343 13.97 6.46 -6.57
C PHE A 343 15.03 7.55 -6.49
N ASN A 344 16.11 7.40 -7.26
CA ASN A 344 17.08 8.48 -7.43
C ASN A 344 16.52 9.59 -8.34
N LYS A 345 17.23 10.71 -8.48
CA LYS A 345 16.80 11.82 -9.34
C LYS A 345 16.52 11.44 -10.80
N ASP A 346 17.17 10.39 -11.31
CA ASP A 346 16.98 9.88 -12.67
C ASP A 346 15.77 8.95 -12.81
N GLY A 347 15.03 8.71 -11.72
CA GLY A 347 13.87 7.82 -11.69
C GLY A 347 14.22 6.33 -11.66
N LEU A 348 15.48 5.97 -11.43
CA LEU A 348 15.89 4.59 -11.20
C LEU A 348 15.67 4.23 -9.73
N SER A 349 15.13 3.03 -9.48
CA SER A 349 14.92 2.56 -8.11
C SER A 349 16.25 2.59 -7.35
N ALA A 350 16.28 3.31 -6.22
CA ALA A 350 17.47 3.43 -5.40
C ALA A 350 17.78 2.11 -4.68
N PHE A 351 16.75 1.33 -4.40
CA PHE A 351 16.81 0.01 -3.77
C PHE A 351 16.07 -1.01 -4.65
N LYS A 352 16.51 -2.27 -4.63
CA LYS A 352 15.87 -3.33 -5.44
C LYS A 352 14.54 -3.81 -4.86
N ASN A 353 14.33 -3.58 -3.56
CA ASN A 353 13.23 -4.16 -2.80
C ASN A 353 12.37 -3.04 -2.22
N LYS A 354 11.10 -3.36 -1.98
CA LYS A 354 10.19 -2.47 -1.25
C LYS A 354 10.67 -2.31 0.18
N ILE A 355 10.50 -1.11 0.72
CA ILE A 355 10.88 -0.79 2.09
C ILE A 355 9.59 -0.60 2.88
N LEU A 356 9.21 -1.58 3.69
CA LEU A 356 8.10 -1.39 4.62
C LEU A 356 8.66 -0.77 5.88
N VAL A 357 8.08 0.34 6.29
CA VAL A 357 8.42 1.00 7.55
C VAL A 357 7.24 0.86 8.47
N ASP A 358 7.39 0.05 9.53
CA ASP A 358 6.30 -0.25 10.43
C ASP A 358 6.16 0.76 11.58
N ASN A 359 5.11 0.55 12.39
CA ASN A 359 4.70 1.35 13.55
C ASN A 359 5.70 1.35 14.73
N PHE A 360 6.84 0.66 14.62
CA PHE A 360 7.85 0.61 15.67
C PHE A 360 9.22 0.99 15.15
N ASN A 361 9.25 1.75 14.06
CA ASN A 361 10.48 2.22 13.45
C ASN A 361 11.36 1.09 12.90
N ARG A 362 10.76 -0.03 12.50
CA ARG A 362 11.50 -1.14 11.89
C ARG A 362 11.30 -1.17 10.39
N PHE A 363 12.33 -1.66 9.72
CA PHE A 363 12.29 -1.98 8.32
C PHE A 363 11.95 -3.45 8.15
N ILE A 364 10.91 -3.72 7.35
CA ILE A 364 10.81 -4.99 6.67
C ILE A 364 11.20 -4.69 5.22
N PHE A 365 12.40 -5.11 4.86
CA PHE A 365 12.76 -5.19 3.46
C PHE A 365 12.30 -6.55 2.96
N ASP A 366 11.76 -6.58 1.74
CA ASP A 366 11.57 -7.81 0.99
C ASP A 366 12.96 -8.37 0.60
N ILE A 367 13.73 -8.90 1.56
CA ILE A 367 15.09 -9.41 1.38
C ILE A 367 15.04 -10.93 1.22
N PRO A 368 15.55 -11.45 0.09
CA PRO A 368 16.19 -12.75 0.04
C PRO A 368 17.35 -12.89 1.04
N SER A 369 17.27 -13.81 2.01
CA SER A 369 18.21 -13.90 3.12
C SER A 369 19.61 -14.46 2.78
N SER A 370 20.33 -13.85 1.84
CA SER A 370 21.64 -14.37 1.37
C SER A 370 22.83 -14.13 2.26
N SER A 371 22.71 -13.29 3.28
CA SER A 371 23.86 -12.86 4.07
C SER A 371 23.60 -13.14 5.53
N GLN A 372 24.09 -14.31 5.97
CA GLN A 372 24.46 -14.51 7.36
C GLN A 372 25.55 -13.48 7.72
N ILE A 373 25.14 -12.34 8.26
CA ILE A 373 26.03 -11.48 9.03
C ILE A 373 25.48 -11.40 10.46
N PHE A 374 26.22 -12.02 11.38
CA PHE A 374 26.04 -11.82 12.82
C PHE A 374 26.37 -10.37 13.16
N PHE A 375 25.41 -9.62 13.69
CA PHE A 375 25.67 -8.34 14.34
C PHE A 375 25.18 -8.35 15.78
N SER A 376 26.10 -8.09 16.69
CA SER A 376 25.84 -7.66 18.05
C SER A 376 25.62 -6.15 18.06
N PHE A 377 24.36 -5.70 17.99
CA PHE A 377 23.98 -4.32 18.32
C PHE A 377 22.95 -4.35 19.47
N PHE A 378 23.44 -4.67 20.66
CA PHE A 378 22.87 -4.21 21.91
C PHE A 378 24.00 -3.55 22.68
N SER A 379 24.36 -2.32 22.31
CA SER A 379 24.92 -1.39 23.30
C SER A 379 23.80 -0.49 23.75
N GLU A 380 23.67 -0.35 25.06
CA GLU A 380 22.75 0.55 25.79
C GLU A 380 23.07 2.04 25.52
N SER A 381 23.42 2.42 24.30
CA SER A 381 23.71 3.79 23.89
C SER A 381 22.53 4.33 23.10
N ASP A 382 21.98 5.43 23.62
CA ASP A 382 20.66 6.01 23.38
C ASP A 382 20.26 6.35 21.92
N SER A 383 21.08 6.14 20.89
CA SER A 383 20.68 6.43 19.50
C SER A 383 21.02 5.28 18.56
N GLN A 384 20.01 4.64 17.98
CA GLN A 384 20.19 3.67 16.90
C GLN A 384 20.08 4.40 15.55
N VAL A 385 21.19 4.42 14.81
CA VAL A 385 21.26 4.92 13.43
C VAL A 385 21.42 3.72 12.52
N ILE A 386 20.42 3.42 11.69
CA ILE A 386 20.57 2.42 10.63
C ILE A 386 20.90 3.16 9.34
N SER A 387 22.18 3.16 8.97
CA SER A 387 22.67 3.75 7.72
C SER A 387 22.75 2.68 6.63
N LEU A 388 21.92 2.78 5.60
CA LEU A 388 21.82 1.79 4.53
C LEU A 388 22.84 1.96 3.40
N SER A 389 23.94 2.66 3.66
CA SER A 389 24.90 3.06 2.62
C SER A 389 25.64 1.90 1.93
N LYS A 390 25.64 0.67 2.49
CA LYS A 390 26.30 -0.53 1.93
C LYS A 390 25.72 -1.90 2.37
N VAL A 391 24.47 -1.98 2.82
CA VAL A 391 24.02 -3.19 3.55
C VAL A 391 23.41 -4.25 2.61
N GLU A 392 24.14 -5.34 2.37
CA GLU A 392 23.60 -6.62 1.92
C GLU A 392 23.11 -7.42 3.14
N GLY A 393 21.79 -7.49 3.33
CA GLY A 393 21.13 -8.29 4.38
C GLY A 393 20.90 -7.56 5.68
N ILE A 394 19.62 -7.32 5.99
CA ILE A 394 19.17 -6.77 7.26
C ILE A 394 18.19 -7.78 7.83
N PRO A 395 18.39 -8.25 9.08
CA PRO A 395 17.47 -9.20 9.69
C PRO A 395 16.12 -8.53 9.99
N SER A 396 15.04 -9.31 9.81
CA SER A 396 13.69 -8.94 10.22
C SER A 396 13.64 -8.71 11.73
N VAL A 397 13.23 -7.51 12.17
CA VAL A 397 13.06 -7.21 13.59
C VAL A 397 11.59 -7.47 13.99
N VAL A 398 11.39 -8.11 15.15
CA VAL A 398 10.09 -8.61 15.66
C VAL A 398 9.16 -7.48 16.08
N SER A 399 7.85 -7.63 15.78
CA SER A 399 6.80 -6.64 16.05
C SER A 399 6.28 -6.53 17.47
N SER A 400 5.97 -5.29 17.87
CA SER A 400 5.22 -4.99 19.09
C SER A 400 3.75 -4.77 18.72
N SER A 401 2.88 -5.06 19.66
CA SER A 401 1.48 -5.43 19.49
C SER A 401 0.50 -4.25 19.45
N ARG A 402 0.89 -3.09 18.92
CA ARG A 402 0.07 -1.88 19.05
C ARG A 402 -0.18 -1.20 17.69
N ILE A 403 -1.46 -1.23 17.31
CA ILE A 403 -2.19 -0.42 16.33
C ILE A 403 -2.53 -1.13 15.00
N ASN A 404 -3.85 -1.13 14.73
CA ASN A 404 -4.54 -1.73 13.60
C ASN A 404 -4.60 -0.75 12.41
N TYR A 405 -3.63 -0.80 11.51
CA TYR A 405 -3.74 -0.14 10.21
C TYR A 405 -4.16 -1.16 9.16
N ASN A 406 -5.47 -1.25 8.88
CA ASN A 406 -6.05 -2.19 7.90
C ASN A 406 -5.47 -3.62 7.94
N TYR A 407 -4.90 -4.07 9.06
CA TYR A 407 -4.36 -5.43 9.14
C TYR A 407 -5.50 -6.39 8.83
N PRO A 408 -5.27 -7.40 7.97
CA PRO A 408 -6.33 -8.30 7.58
C PRO A 408 -6.88 -8.95 8.83
N SER A 409 -8.20 -8.95 8.96
CA SER A 409 -8.83 -9.67 10.06
C SER A 409 -8.54 -11.17 9.93
N GLU A 410 -8.75 -11.92 11.01
CA GLU A 410 -8.65 -13.37 10.93
C GLU A 410 -9.62 -13.92 9.88
N GLU A 411 -10.85 -13.40 9.82
CA GLU A 411 -11.85 -13.77 8.82
C GLU A 411 -11.37 -13.48 7.40
N SER A 412 -10.71 -12.34 7.18
CA SER A 412 -10.19 -11.97 5.87
C SER A 412 -9.01 -12.84 5.44
N LEU A 413 -8.15 -13.27 6.36
CA LEU A 413 -7.11 -14.25 6.03
C LEU A 413 -7.64 -15.65 5.85
N ILE A 414 -8.65 -16.07 6.60
CA ILE A 414 -9.34 -17.33 6.34
C ILE A 414 -9.95 -17.28 4.93
N ALA A 415 -10.54 -16.16 4.53
CA ALA A 415 -11.06 -15.97 3.17
C ALA A 415 -9.96 -15.95 2.09
N LEU A 416 -8.81 -15.30 2.36
CA LEU A 416 -7.68 -15.23 1.43
C LEU A 416 -6.99 -16.58 1.24
N THR A 417 -6.74 -17.29 2.35
CA THR A 417 -5.93 -18.52 2.36
C THR A 417 -6.78 -19.78 2.17
N GLY A 418 -8.07 -19.71 2.51
CA GLY A 418 -8.94 -20.88 2.61
C GLY A 418 -8.56 -21.83 3.75
N LYS A 419 -7.66 -21.41 4.67
CA LYS A 419 -7.11 -22.24 5.74
C LYS A 419 -7.72 -21.90 7.09
N GLU A 420 -7.80 -22.89 7.96
CA GLU A 420 -8.10 -22.67 9.38
C GLU A 420 -6.89 -22.01 10.05
N LEU A 421 -7.12 -20.92 10.78
CA LEU A 421 -6.09 -20.25 11.57
C LEU A 421 -6.35 -20.50 13.06
N ILE A 422 -5.37 -21.02 13.78
CA ILE A 422 -5.48 -21.26 15.22
C ILE A 422 -4.45 -20.39 15.96
N PHE A 423 -4.90 -19.66 16.98
CA PHE A 423 -4.03 -18.86 17.84
C PHE A 423 -4.11 -19.37 19.29
N SER A 424 -3.03 -20.00 19.78
CA SER A 424 -2.96 -20.59 21.12
C SER A 424 -2.03 -19.77 22.03
N ASP A 425 -2.63 -19.10 23.04
CA ASP A 425 -1.95 -18.21 23.98
C ASP A 425 -1.17 -17.05 23.32
N VAL A 426 -1.52 -16.70 22.10
CA VAL A 426 -0.93 -15.57 21.37
C VAL A 426 -1.65 -14.28 21.80
N SER A 427 -0.89 -13.29 22.27
CA SER A 427 -1.46 -11.98 22.63
C SER A 427 -2.06 -11.27 21.41
N GLN A 428 -3.07 -10.40 21.60
CA GLN A 428 -3.78 -9.76 20.47
C GLN A 428 -2.85 -9.13 19.43
N GLY A 429 -1.94 -8.23 19.80
CA GLY A 429 -1.07 -7.67 18.75
C GLY A 429 0.10 -8.57 18.34
N GLY A 430 0.31 -9.71 19.01
CA GLY A 430 1.07 -10.82 18.44
C GLY A 430 0.29 -11.45 17.28
N LYS A 431 -1.01 -11.67 17.46
CA LYS A 431 -1.92 -12.15 16.42
C LYS A 431 -1.98 -11.16 15.24
N ASP A 432 -2.15 -9.86 15.48
CA ASP A 432 -2.19 -8.85 14.40
C ASP A 432 -0.91 -8.86 13.55
N LEU A 433 0.26 -8.99 14.18
CA LEU A 433 1.54 -9.16 13.47
C LEU A 433 1.56 -10.41 12.60
N LEU A 434 1.16 -11.54 13.16
CA LEU A 434 1.18 -12.83 12.45
C LEU A 434 0.24 -12.80 11.25
N LEU A 435 -0.94 -12.18 11.40
CA LEU A 435 -1.88 -11.98 10.31
C LEU A 435 -1.25 -11.12 9.20
N GLY A 436 -0.63 -9.99 9.53
CA GLY A 436 0.06 -9.16 8.55
C GLY A 436 1.14 -9.92 7.78
N ARG A 437 2.03 -10.62 8.50
CA ARG A 437 3.09 -11.44 7.88
C ARG A 437 2.54 -12.56 7.01
N LEU A 438 1.49 -13.26 7.47
CA LEU A 438 0.91 -14.37 6.73
C LEU A 438 0.34 -13.89 5.40
N ARG A 439 -0.34 -12.74 5.39
CA ARG A 439 -0.84 -12.12 4.16
C ARG A 439 0.29 -11.92 3.14
N ASP A 440 1.39 -11.32 3.58
CA ASP A 440 2.52 -10.96 2.71
C ASP A 440 3.23 -12.21 2.19
N TYR A 441 3.38 -13.23 3.03
CA TYR A 441 4.08 -14.46 2.67
C TYR A 441 3.20 -15.40 1.83
N TRP A 442 1.89 -15.40 2.03
CA TRP A 442 0.96 -16.31 1.35
C TRP A 442 1.07 -16.25 -0.17
N GLY A 443 1.13 -15.04 -0.73
CA GLY A 443 1.21 -14.81 -2.17
C GLY A 443 2.52 -15.27 -2.82
N THR A 444 3.52 -15.65 -2.02
CA THR A 444 4.81 -16.18 -2.52
C THR A 444 4.81 -17.69 -2.72
N LEU A 445 3.84 -18.39 -2.13
CA LEU A 445 3.70 -19.83 -2.29
C LEU A 445 3.07 -20.16 -3.66
N THR A 446 3.48 -21.27 -4.26
CA THR A 446 2.79 -21.82 -5.44
C THR A 446 1.40 -22.34 -5.04
N PRO A 447 0.43 -22.39 -5.97
CA PRO A 447 -0.88 -22.98 -5.69
C PRO A 447 -0.79 -24.40 -5.10
N GLU A 448 0.11 -25.23 -5.61
CA GLU A 448 0.34 -26.59 -5.13
C GLU A 448 0.80 -26.61 -3.67
N THR A 449 1.70 -25.69 -3.29
CA THR A 449 2.13 -25.54 -1.90
C THR A 449 1.01 -25.00 -1.01
N GLN A 450 0.21 -24.05 -1.51
CA GLN A 450 -0.94 -23.53 -0.77
C GLN A 450 -1.97 -24.63 -0.50
N ASP A 451 -2.19 -25.54 -1.44
CA ASP A 451 -3.16 -26.64 -1.33
C ASP A 451 -2.67 -27.79 -0.43
N SER A 452 -1.38 -27.84 -0.09
CA SER A 452 -0.79 -28.99 0.59
C SER A 452 -1.07 -29.09 2.10
N PHE A 453 -1.66 -28.05 2.69
CA PHE A 453 -2.06 -28.04 4.10
C PHE A 453 -3.42 -27.34 4.26
N ASN A 454 -4.13 -27.64 5.35
CA ASN A 454 -5.48 -27.10 5.60
C ASN A 454 -5.52 -26.10 6.76
N ARG A 455 -4.46 -26.08 7.57
CA ARG A 455 -4.43 -25.34 8.82
C ARG A 455 -3.07 -24.70 9.07
N ILE A 456 -3.10 -23.54 9.71
CA ILE A 456 -1.91 -22.86 10.23
C ILE A 456 -2.16 -22.53 11.71
N SER A 457 -1.31 -23.06 12.58
CA SER A 457 -1.41 -22.93 14.03
C SER A 457 -0.27 -22.06 14.57
N PHE A 458 -0.62 -20.94 15.20
CA PHE A 458 0.32 -20.05 15.86
C PHE A 458 0.27 -20.23 17.38
N LEU A 459 1.43 -20.49 17.99
CA LEU A 459 1.54 -20.68 19.43
C LEU A 459 2.42 -19.61 20.08
N SER A 460 2.07 -19.23 21.31
CA SER A 460 3.01 -18.56 22.20
C SER A 460 4.27 -19.42 22.36
N ARG A 461 5.40 -18.80 22.72
CA ARG A 461 6.65 -19.53 22.97
C ARG A 461 6.46 -20.62 24.04
N SER A 462 5.82 -20.28 25.16
CA SER A 462 5.57 -21.21 26.26
C SER A 462 4.67 -22.37 25.85
N SER A 463 3.64 -22.11 25.03
CA SER A 463 2.70 -23.15 24.60
C SER A 463 3.34 -24.08 23.59
N PHE A 464 4.19 -23.55 22.70
CA PHE A 464 5.00 -24.36 21.78
C PHE A 464 5.96 -25.27 22.54
N GLU A 465 6.74 -24.71 23.49
CA GLU A 465 7.68 -25.48 24.31
C GLU A 465 6.96 -26.56 25.13
N GLU A 466 5.82 -26.25 25.74
CA GLU A 466 5.04 -27.20 26.54
C GLU A 466 4.44 -28.32 25.69
N GLN A 467 3.88 -28.00 24.52
CA GLN A 467 3.26 -28.99 23.63
C GLN A 467 4.29 -29.97 23.06
N TYR A 468 5.51 -29.49 22.79
CA TYR A 468 6.52 -30.27 22.06
C TYR A 468 7.70 -30.74 22.91
N LYS A 469 7.71 -30.49 24.24
CA LYS A 469 8.81 -30.91 25.15
C LYS A 469 9.13 -32.41 25.13
N HIS A 470 8.20 -33.25 24.66
CA HIS A 470 8.36 -34.69 24.57
C HIS A 470 8.97 -35.17 23.24
N ILE A 471 9.07 -34.29 22.25
CA ILE A 471 9.69 -34.63 20.96
C ILE A 471 11.21 -34.50 21.11
N ASN A 472 11.92 -35.61 20.95
CA ASN A 472 13.36 -35.63 20.94
C ASN A 472 13.87 -35.26 19.53
N PHE A 473 14.30 -34.02 19.34
CA PHE A 473 14.88 -33.52 18.07
C PHE A 473 16.36 -33.93 17.86
N GLY A 474 16.79 -35.02 18.49
CA GLY A 474 18.17 -35.48 18.52
C GLY A 474 18.93 -34.98 19.75
N GLU A 475 19.95 -35.73 20.17
CA GLU A 475 20.55 -35.72 21.52
C GLU A 475 21.08 -34.39 22.08
N ASN A 476 21.03 -33.24 21.39
CA ASN A 476 21.54 -31.96 21.91
C ASN A 476 20.84 -30.69 21.38
N ARG A 477 19.65 -30.77 20.78
CA ARG A 477 18.93 -29.56 20.36
C ARG A 477 17.90 -29.16 21.42
N PRO A 478 18.11 -28.03 22.13
CA PRO A 478 17.04 -27.50 22.97
C PRO A 478 15.85 -27.18 22.07
N ILE A 479 14.64 -27.48 22.54
CA ILE A 479 13.39 -27.17 21.86
C ILE A 479 13.30 -25.70 21.44
N GLU A 480 13.99 -24.83 22.16
CA GLU A 480 14.18 -23.39 21.89
C GLU A 480 14.77 -23.08 20.50
N SER A 481 15.45 -24.07 19.89
CA SER A 481 16.02 -23.98 18.55
C SER A 481 15.05 -24.37 17.43
N VAL A 482 13.94 -25.05 17.76
CA VAL A 482 12.90 -25.46 16.80
C VAL A 482 11.76 -24.46 16.92
N GLY A 483 11.56 -23.65 15.88
CA GLY A 483 10.60 -22.54 15.89
C GLY A 483 9.29 -22.82 15.17
N ALA A 484 9.26 -23.85 14.34
CA ALA A 484 8.13 -24.23 13.52
C ALA A 484 8.19 -25.73 13.20
N PHE A 485 7.07 -26.28 12.76
CA PHE A 485 6.91 -27.68 12.42
C PHE A 485 5.76 -27.87 11.43
N ALA A 486 6.04 -28.51 10.30
CA ALA A 486 5.07 -29.08 9.38
C ALA A 486 4.63 -30.49 9.85
N GLY A 487 3.33 -30.67 10.13
CA GLY A 487 2.71 -31.96 10.39
C GLY A 487 1.60 -32.23 9.39
N LEU A 488 1.21 -33.50 9.17
CA LEU A 488 0.26 -33.89 8.10
C LEU A 488 -1.00 -33.00 8.00
N ASN A 489 -0.97 -32.01 7.09
CA ASN A 489 -1.97 -30.96 6.82
C ASN A 489 -2.02 -29.73 7.76
N ASP A 490 -0.98 -29.48 8.55
CA ASP A 490 -0.93 -28.42 9.57
C ASP A 490 0.48 -27.83 9.70
N ILE A 491 0.60 -26.52 9.53
CA ILE A 491 1.83 -25.80 9.82
C ILE A 491 1.74 -25.18 11.20
N VAL A 492 2.62 -25.59 12.11
CA VAL A 492 2.64 -25.14 13.50
C VAL A 492 3.85 -24.23 13.74
N ILE A 493 3.62 -22.98 14.13
CA ILE A 493 4.67 -21.95 14.22
C ILE A 493 4.64 -21.27 15.58
N SER A 494 5.80 -21.14 16.23
CA SER A 494 5.96 -20.26 17.39
C SER A 494 5.91 -18.80 16.95
N GLN A 495 5.10 -17.97 17.62
CA GLN A 495 4.90 -16.56 17.27
C GLN A 495 6.20 -15.75 17.07
N ASN A 496 7.26 -16.12 17.80
CA ASN A 496 8.55 -15.42 17.78
C ASN A 496 9.46 -15.84 16.60
N ARG A 497 9.06 -16.86 15.85
CA ARG A 497 9.84 -17.52 14.79
C ARG A 497 9.13 -17.48 13.43
N PHE A 498 8.01 -16.76 13.33
CA PHE A 498 7.31 -16.62 12.06
C PHE A 498 7.97 -15.56 11.16
N ASP A 499 9.08 -15.94 10.53
CA ASP A 499 9.68 -15.19 9.43
C ASP A 499 9.37 -15.86 8.08
N PHE A 500 9.73 -15.16 7.00
CA PHE A 500 9.42 -15.56 5.64
C PHE A 500 10.03 -16.91 5.27
N GLU A 501 11.32 -17.11 5.57
CA GLU A 501 12.04 -18.33 5.23
C GLU A 501 11.53 -19.51 6.03
N THR A 502 11.24 -19.32 7.33
CA THR A 502 10.65 -20.37 8.16
C THR A 502 9.28 -20.79 7.60
N PHE A 503 8.42 -19.85 7.21
CA PHE A 503 7.12 -20.19 6.64
C PHE A 503 7.25 -21.00 5.34
N ARG A 504 8.11 -20.56 4.42
CA ARG A 504 8.34 -21.29 3.16
C ARG A 504 8.97 -22.66 3.37
N HIS A 505 9.92 -22.76 4.30
CA HIS A 505 10.56 -24.01 4.69
C HIS A 505 9.52 -25.03 5.17
N GLU A 506 8.66 -24.64 6.12
CA GLU A 506 7.61 -25.54 6.61
C GLU A 506 6.54 -25.83 5.55
N ALA A 507 6.18 -24.85 4.71
CA ALA A 507 5.23 -25.08 3.62
C ALA A 507 5.78 -26.07 2.58
N ALA A 508 7.08 -26.04 2.31
CA ALA A 508 7.75 -27.01 1.44
C ALA A 508 7.75 -28.42 2.04
N HIS A 509 7.93 -28.55 3.36
CA HIS A 509 7.73 -29.82 4.05
C HIS A 509 6.32 -30.35 3.84
N GLU A 510 5.30 -29.50 4.01
CA GLU A 510 3.90 -29.90 3.77
C GLU A 510 3.67 -30.36 2.32
N LEU A 511 4.14 -29.62 1.31
CA LEU A 511 3.99 -30.04 -0.10
C LEU A 511 4.66 -31.40 -0.35
N HIS A 512 5.85 -31.60 0.20
CA HIS A 512 6.57 -32.84 0.03
C HIS A 512 5.90 -34.02 0.74
N LEU A 513 5.25 -33.78 1.89
CA LEU A 513 4.49 -34.79 2.65
C LEU A 513 3.08 -35.01 2.11
N TYR A 514 2.45 -34.01 1.51
CA TYR A 514 1.07 -34.05 1.01
C TYR A 514 0.88 -35.14 -0.05
N GLY A 515 1.88 -35.33 -0.92
CA GLY A 515 1.91 -36.43 -1.89
C GLY A 515 1.87 -37.83 -1.25
N VAL A 516 2.22 -37.98 0.04
CA VAL A 516 2.14 -39.24 0.78
C VAL A 516 0.71 -39.55 1.25
N VAL A 517 0.02 -38.56 1.81
CA VAL A 517 -1.23 -38.79 2.57
C VAL A 517 -2.41 -39.08 1.65
N HIS A 518 -2.55 -38.31 0.57
CA HIS A 518 -3.66 -38.47 -0.38
C HIS A 518 -3.56 -39.79 -1.18
N GLN A 519 -2.36 -40.34 -1.32
CA GLN A 519 -2.14 -41.64 -1.95
C GLN A 519 -2.30 -42.79 -0.96
N ASN A 520 -1.95 -42.59 0.32
CA ASN A 520 -2.08 -43.61 1.36
C ASN A 520 -3.53 -43.97 1.71
N GLU A 521 -4.51 -43.05 1.62
CA GLU A 521 -5.91 -43.43 1.87
C GLU A 521 -6.47 -44.37 0.80
N LYS A 522 -6.18 -44.08 -0.47
CA LYS A 522 -6.55 -44.94 -1.61
C LYS A 522 -5.77 -46.26 -1.58
N TYR A 523 -4.48 -46.19 -1.23
CA TYR A 523 -3.62 -47.36 -1.06
C TYR A 523 -4.07 -48.25 0.09
N ALA A 524 -4.42 -47.69 1.25
CA ALA A 524 -4.91 -48.41 2.43
C ALA A 524 -6.24 -49.12 2.13
N GLN A 525 -7.15 -48.47 1.39
CA GLN A 525 -8.40 -49.10 0.94
C GLN A 525 -8.13 -50.28 -0.01
N ILE A 526 -7.16 -50.16 -0.93
CA ILE A 526 -6.80 -51.23 -1.87
C ILE A 526 -6.06 -52.38 -1.15
N THR A 527 -5.12 -52.09 -0.26
CA THR A 527 -4.40 -53.13 0.51
C THR A 527 -5.32 -53.85 1.50
N ASP A 528 -6.29 -53.15 2.11
CA ASP A 528 -7.34 -53.79 2.93
C ASP A 528 -8.22 -54.73 2.07
N GLN A 529 -8.60 -54.33 0.86
CA GLN A 529 -9.34 -55.19 -0.06
C GLN A 529 -8.53 -56.41 -0.50
N ILE A 530 -7.25 -56.25 -0.83
CA ILE A 530 -6.35 -57.36 -1.20
C ILE A 530 -6.17 -58.32 -0.01
N SER A 531 -5.94 -57.79 1.19
CA SER A 531 -5.80 -58.59 2.41
C SER A 531 -7.07 -59.41 2.69
N LYS A 532 -8.26 -58.81 2.50
CA LYS A 532 -9.55 -59.53 2.60
C LYS A 532 -9.67 -60.66 1.58
N LEU A 533 -9.27 -60.43 0.33
CA LEU A 533 -9.28 -61.46 -0.73
C LEU A 533 -8.28 -62.58 -0.46
N GLN A 534 -7.08 -62.27 0.03
CA GLN A 534 -6.06 -63.26 0.41
C GLN A 534 -6.50 -64.12 1.59
N ASN A 535 -7.14 -63.51 2.60
CA ASN A 535 -7.72 -64.25 3.72
C ASN A 535 -8.86 -65.18 3.29
N GLN A 536 -9.71 -64.73 2.34
CA GLN A 536 -10.74 -65.59 1.74
C GLN A 536 -10.14 -66.75 0.95
N LEU A 537 -9.10 -66.50 0.14
CA LEU A 537 -8.39 -67.53 -0.61
C LEU A 537 -7.81 -68.60 0.34
N GLY A 538 -7.08 -68.18 1.38
CA GLY A 538 -6.51 -69.09 2.36
C GLY A 538 -7.55 -69.93 3.13
N SER A 539 -8.76 -69.38 3.35
CA SER A 539 -9.87 -70.14 3.94
C SER A 539 -10.38 -71.22 3.00
N TYR A 540 -10.54 -70.92 1.71
CA TYR A 540 -10.98 -71.89 0.71
C TYR A 540 -9.93 -72.96 0.42
N ASP A 541 -8.66 -72.59 0.33
CA ASP A 541 -7.55 -73.53 0.17
C ASP A 541 -7.52 -74.53 1.34
N LYS A 542 -7.65 -74.05 2.58
CA LYS A 542 -7.68 -74.92 3.76
C LYS A 542 -8.91 -75.82 3.80
N GLU A 543 -10.08 -75.32 3.39
CA GLU A 543 -11.28 -76.15 3.27
C GLU A 543 -11.11 -77.23 2.19
N PHE A 544 -10.49 -76.86 1.06
CA PHE A 544 -10.19 -77.75 -0.04
C PHE A 544 -9.19 -78.84 0.36
N GLU A 545 -8.08 -78.51 1.03
CA GLU A 545 -7.11 -79.48 1.54
C GLU A 545 -7.77 -80.50 2.50
N ASN A 546 -8.60 -80.02 3.42
CA ASN A 546 -9.34 -80.91 4.34
C ASN A 546 -10.31 -81.82 3.57
N PHE A 547 -11.00 -81.27 2.56
CA PHE A 547 -11.91 -82.02 1.72
C PHE A 547 -11.21 -83.08 0.87
N VAL A 548 -10.05 -82.76 0.29
CA VAL A 548 -9.20 -83.71 -0.45
C VAL A 548 -8.74 -84.84 0.47
N ALA A 549 -8.24 -84.51 1.66
CA ALA A 549 -7.80 -85.49 2.64
C ALA A 549 -8.94 -86.41 3.13
N GLU A 550 -10.17 -85.92 3.22
CA GLU A 550 -11.36 -86.72 3.51
C GLU A 550 -11.81 -87.59 2.33
N SER A 551 -11.72 -87.05 1.10
CA SER A 551 -12.13 -87.74 -0.12
C SER A 551 -11.18 -88.88 -0.46
N ASP A 552 -9.87 -88.69 -0.29
CA ASP A 552 -8.83 -89.71 -0.45
C ASP A 552 -9.04 -90.88 0.52
N LYS A 553 -9.40 -90.59 1.78
CA LYS A 553 -9.77 -91.63 2.77
C LYS A 553 -10.98 -92.46 2.35
N LYS A 554 -11.85 -91.90 1.50
CA LYS A 554 -13.05 -92.54 0.96
C LYS A 554 -12.85 -93.14 -0.43
N GLY A 555 -11.66 -93.00 -1.03
CA GLY A 555 -11.37 -93.46 -2.40
C GLY A 555 -12.15 -92.70 -3.47
N ILE A 556 -12.60 -91.48 -3.18
CA ILE A 556 -13.32 -90.62 -4.12
C ILE A 556 -12.35 -89.55 -4.59
N PHE A 557 -12.19 -89.42 -5.91
CA PHE A 557 -11.41 -88.31 -6.45
C PHE A 557 -12.17 -87.01 -6.24
N TRP A 558 -11.55 -86.05 -5.58
CA TRP A 558 -12.20 -84.78 -5.19
C TRP A 558 -12.78 -84.00 -6.38
N HIS A 559 -12.16 -84.12 -7.56
CA HIS A 559 -12.63 -83.46 -8.79
C HIS A 559 -13.90 -84.07 -9.38
N ASP A 560 -14.31 -85.27 -8.92
CA ASP A 560 -15.57 -85.90 -9.33
C ASP A 560 -16.75 -85.49 -8.43
N THR A 561 -16.54 -84.58 -7.47
CA THR A 561 -17.57 -84.12 -6.55
C THR A 561 -17.96 -82.66 -6.84
N GLU A 562 -19.25 -82.35 -6.69
CA GLU A 562 -19.76 -80.97 -6.81
C GLU A 562 -19.04 -80.01 -5.84
N ARG A 563 -18.74 -80.49 -4.63
CA ARG A 563 -18.05 -79.70 -3.60
C ARG A 563 -16.59 -79.40 -3.95
N GLY A 564 -15.84 -80.39 -4.42
CA GLY A 564 -14.45 -80.19 -4.86
C GLY A 564 -14.36 -79.28 -6.09
N THR A 565 -15.30 -79.43 -7.03
CA THR A 565 -15.40 -78.55 -8.21
C THR A 565 -15.73 -77.10 -7.80
N PHE A 566 -16.67 -76.92 -6.88
CA PHE A 566 -17.04 -75.61 -6.35
C PHE A 566 -15.88 -74.91 -5.65
N LEU A 567 -15.19 -75.58 -4.72
CA LEU A 567 -14.05 -75.00 -3.99
C LEU A 567 -12.91 -74.63 -4.93
N ASN A 568 -12.55 -75.52 -5.86
CA ASN A 568 -11.53 -75.23 -6.87
C ASN A 568 -11.94 -74.06 -7.78
N SER A 569 -13.22 -73.93 -8.14
CA SER A 569 -13.70 -72.78 -8.92
C SER A 569 -13.56 -71.45 -8.16
N LYS A 570 -13.80 -71.45 -6.84
CA LYS A 570 -13.67 -70.25 -5.99
C LYS A 570 -12.22 -69.84 -5.77
N ILE A 571 -11.33 -70.81 -5.57
CA ILE A 571 -9.87 -70.59 -5.50
C ILE A 571 -9.37 -69.95 -6.80
N ASN A 572 -9.75 -70.52 -7.95
CA ASN A 572 -9.36 -69.98 -9.26
C ASN A 572 -9.99 -68.61 -9.55
N GLU A 573 -11.25 -68.38 -9.17
CA GLU A 573 -11.93 -67.08 -9.32
C GLU A 573 -11.20 -65.98 -8.53
N ILE A 574 -10.92 -66.21 -7.24
CA ILE A 574 -10.22 -65.24 -6.39
C ILE A 574 -8.77 -65.08 -6.84
N GLY A 575 -8.08 -66.18 -7.19
CA GLY A 575 -6.73 -66.15 -7.74
C GLY A 575 -6.65 -65.33 -9.03
N ASN A 576 -7.61 -65.49 -9.95
CA ASN A 576 -7.68 -64.70 -11.18
C ASN A 576 -7.98 -63.22 -10.91
N ILE A 577 -8.86 -62.91 -9.95
CA ILE A 577 -9.12 -61.51 -9.54
C ILE A 577 -7.81 -60.88 -9.07
N ILE A 578 -7.09 -61.51 -8.14
CA ILE A 578 -5.80 -61.02 -7.61
C ILE A 578 -4.76 -60.89 -8.73
N SER A 579 -4.66 -61.89 -9.61
CA SER A 579 -3.69 -61.91 -10.73
C SER A 579 -4.00 -60.88 -11.82
N SER A 580 -5.26 -60.48 -11.96
CA SER A 580 -5.73 -59.47 -12.92
C SER A 580 -5.62 -58.03 -12.40
N LEU A 581 -5.21 -57.85 -11.14
CA LEU A 581 -4.88 -56.53 -10.59
C LEU A 581 -3.62 -56.02 -11.29
N ASP A 582 -3.84 -55.19 -12.31
CA ASP A 582 -2.80 -54.49 -13.05
C ASP A 582 -2.24 -53.34 -12.19
N TYR A 583 -1.21 -53.64 -11.41
CA TYR A 583 -0.61 -52.69 -10.48
C TYR A 583 -0.19 -51.37 -11.18
N GLU A 584 0.25 -51.41 -12.44
CA GLU A 584 0.55 -50.19 -13.23
C GLU A 584 -0.71 -49.39 -13.56
N LYS A 585 -1.79 -50.04 -14.00
CA LYS A 585 -3.08 -49.38 -14.31
C LYS A 585 -3.80 -48.81 -13.09
N TRP A 586 -3.46 -49.29 -11.90
CA TRP A 586 -4.00 -48.78 -10.63
C TRP A 586 -3.19 -47.60 -10.08
N GLY A 587 -2.15 -47.16 -10.80
CA GLY A 587 -1.31 -46.03 -10.40
C GLY A 587 -0.24 -46.39 -9.37
N LEU A 588 0.18 -47.66 -9.28
CA LEU A 588 1.35 -48.08 -8.49
C LEU A 588 2.66 -47.97 -9.30
N ILE A 589 2.68 -47.07 -10.28
CA ILE A 589 3.90 -46.37 -10.69
C ILE A 589 4.45 -45.74 -9.40
N ALA A 590 5.78 -45.75 -9.20
CA ALA A 590 6.40 -45.01 -8.11
C ALA A 590 5.68 -43.66 -7.98
N SER A 591 5.11 -43.38 -6.81
CA SER A 591 4.31 -42.16 -6.60
C SER A 591 5.07 -40.96 -7.14
N GLU A 592 4.41 -39.90 -7.61
CA GLU A 592 5.13 -38.68 -8.02
C GLU A 592 6.14 -38.23 -6.94
N LYS A 593 5.81 -38.44 -5.66
CA LYS A 593 6.77 -38.31 -4.56
C LYS A 593 7.92 -39.32 -4.62
N GLN A 594 7.68 -40.61 -4.80
CA GLN A 594 8.75 -41.60 -4.91
C GLN A 594 9.63 -41.35 -6.15
N LEU A 595 9.06 -40.86 -7.26
CA LEU A 595 9.81 -40.40 -8.42
C LEU A 595 10.66 -39.17 -8.07
N PHE A 596 10.08 -38.16 -7.43
CA PHE A 596 10.80 -37.00 -6.93
C PHE A 596 11.91 -37.42 -5.96
N ASP A 597 11.62 -38.25 -4.97
CA ASP A 597 12.57 -38.74 -3.97
C ASP A 597 13.71 -39.53 -4.63
N ASN A 598 13.39 -40.39 -5.59
CA ASN A 598 14.39 -41.16 -6.32
C ASN A 598 15.26 -40.23 -7.18
N GLN A 599 14.66 -39.25 -7.88
CA GLN A 599 15.38 -38.27 -8.69
C GLN A 599 16.28 -37.40 -7.81
N TRP A 600 15.76 -36.87 -6.71
CA TRP A 600 16.49 -36.05 -5.75
C TRP A 600 17.64 -36.83 -5.11
N ASN A 601 17.38 -38.04 -4.61
CA ASN A 601 18.42 -38.93 -4.07
C ASN A 601 19.48 -39.27 -5.13
N SER A 602 19.08 -39.46 -6.39
CA SER A 602 20.03 -39.74 -7.47
C SER A 602 20.96 -38.55 -7.77
N ILE A 603 20.48 -37.31 -7.57
CA ILE A 603 21.29 -36.10 -7.71
C ILE A 603 22.27 -35.96 -6.54
N VAL A 604 21.82 -36.22 -5.31
CA VAL A 604 22.67 -36.09 -4.11
C VAL A 604 23.72 -37.21 -4.06
N GLY A 605 23.32 -38.43 -4.43
CA GLY A 605 24.12 -39.65 -4.38
C GLY A 605 23.76 -40.56 -3.19
N GLU A 606 24.08 -41.85 -3.31
CA GLU A 606 23.83 -42.83 -2.24
C GLU A 606 24.65 -42.50 -0.97
N ASN A 607 24.02 -42.66 0.21
CA ASN A 607 24.61 -42.51 1.55
C ASN A 607 24.80 -41.09 2.13
N PHE A 608 24.25 -40.04 1.51
CA PHE A 608 24.39 -38.68 2.06
C PHE A 608 23.45 -38.35 3.24
N TYR A 609 22.27 -38.97 3.31
CA TYR A 609 21.26 -38.64 4.33
C TYR A 609 21.34 -39.43 5.65
N ASN A 610 22.34 -40.26 5.88
CA ASN A 610 22.37 -41.18 7.04
C ASN A 610 23.40 -40.81 8.14
N GLY A 611 23.84 -39.55 8.16
CA GLY A 611 24.87 -39.09 9.09
C GLY A 611 24.41 -38.16 10.21
N GLY A 612 23.37 -37.36 9.96
CA GLY A 612 23.16 -36.10 10.68
C GLY A 612 24.42 -35.22 10.66
N VAL A 613 24.34 -34.05 11.30
CA VAL A 613 25.51 -33.17 11.51
C VAL A 613 26.64 -33.92 12.26
N GLY A 614 26.30 -34.96 13.03
CA GLY A 614 27.20 -35.71 13.91
C GLY A 614 28.18 -36.68 13.25
N LYS A 615 27.82 -37.40 12.17
CA LYS A 615 28.79 -38.25 11.43
C LYS A 615 29.57 -37.47 10.39
N LEU A 616 28.90 -36.55 9.69
CA LEU A 616 29.52 -35.74 8.64
C LEU A 616 30.58 -34.75 9.19
N GLY A 617 30.36 -34.22 10.40
CA GLY A 617 31.34 -33.39 11.12
C GLY A 617 32.48 -34.16 11.77
N LYS A 618 32.28 -35.43 12.18
CA LYS A 618 33.34 -36.27 12.79
C LYS A 618 34.30 -36.87 11.78
N ASP A 619 33.83 -37.20 10.58
CA ASP A 619 34.64 -37.87 9.54
C ASP A 619 35.28 -36.88 8.54
N GLY A 620 35.17 -35.57 8.76
CA GLY A 620 35.83 -34.55 7.94
C GLY A 620 35.22 -34.32 6.55
N TYR A 621 33.94 -34.69 6.36
CA TYR A 621 33.22 -34.55 5.09
C TYR A 621 32.56 -33.19 4.86
N TRP A 622 32.64 -32.28 5.83
CA TRP A 622 32.30 -30.87 5.66
C TRP A 622 33.56 -30.05 5.94
N LYS A 623 34.27 -29.67 4.90
CA LYS A 623 35.36 -28.70 4.98
C LYS A 623 35.23 -27.74 3.81
N TYR A 624 34.97 -26.48 4.11
CA TYR A 624 35.44 -25.41 3.23
C TYR A 624 36.94 -25.62 3.01
N LYS A 625 37.43 -25.31 1.81
CA LYS A 625 38.87 -25.32 1.54
C LYS A 625 39.67 -24.47 2.55
N ASP A 626 39.05 -23.48 3.22
CA ASP A 626 39.78 -22.53 4.09
C ASP A 626 39.08 -22.03 5.39
N ASN A 627 37.91 -22.53 5.83
CA ASN A 627 37.31 -22.09 7.11
C ASN A 627 36.48 -23.17 7.85
N PRO A 628 36.93 -23.71 9.01
CA PRO A 628 36.24 -24.75 9.75
C PRO A 628 35.02 -24.29 10.57
N SER A 629 34.66 -23.00 10.57
CA SER A 629 33.53 -22.46 11.35
C SER A 629 32.32 -22.01 10.51
N SER A 630 32.35 -22.15 9.18
CA SER A 630 31.24 -21.76 8.30
C SER A 630 30.46 -22.97 7.78
N ASN A 631 29.15 -23.02 8.06
CA ASN A 631 28.15 -23.98 7.57
C ASN A 631 27.84 -23.81 6.07
N GLY A 632 28.84 -23.79 5.20
CA GLY A 632 28.65 -23.43 3.79
C GLY A 632 28.32 -24.61 2.86
N PRO A 633 27.84 -24.34 1.64
CA PRO A 633 27.32 -25.35 0.70
C PRO A 633 28.38 -26.37 0.24
N GLU A 634 28.08 -27.67 0.32
CA GLU A 634 28.93 -28.75 -0.21
C GLU A 634 28.05 -29.86 -0.80
N ARG A 635 28.49 -30.45 -1.91
CA ARG A 635 27.89 -31.66 -2.51
C ARG A 635 26.41 -31.55 -2.88
N GLY A 636 25.97 -30.38 -3.32
CA GLY A 636 24.58 -30.11 -3.66
C GLY A 636 23.67 -29.81 -2.46
N LEU A 637 24.19 -29.70 -1.23
CA LEU A 637 23.43 -29.38 -0.02
C LEU A 637 23.65 -27.90 0.36
N ILE A 638 22.57 -27.19 0.69
CA ILE A 638 22.65 -25.76 1.03
C ILE A 638 23.27 -25.53 2.41
N MET A 639 22.94 -26.39 3.38
CA MET A 639 23.39 -26.26 4.76
C MET A 639 23.47 -27.62 5.47
N PRO A 640 24.27 -27.75 6.56
CA PRO A 640 24.37 -29.01 7.32
C PRO A 640 23.03 -29.49 7.87
N TYR A 641 22.10 -28.58 8.13
CA TYR A 641 20.77 -28.94 8.61
C TYR A 641 19.96 -29.71 7.55
N GLY A 642 20.04 -29.30 6.28
CA GLY A 642 19.40 -29.98 5.15
C GLY A 642 19.96 -31.39 4.89
N SER A 643 21.14 -31.74 5.42
CA SER A 643 21.72 -33.08 5.22
C SER A 643 21.06 -34.17 6.08
N TRP A 644 20.05 -33.84 6.89
CA TRP A 644 19.45 -34.79 7.83
C TRP A 644 18.60 -35.85 7.12
N ASN A 645 17.79 -35.42 6.17
CA ASN A 645 16.98 -36.27 5.32
C ASN A 645 16.59 -35.48 4.06
N ILE A 646 15.97 -36.17 3.10
CA ILE A 646 15.51 -35.54 1.86
C ILE A 646 14.50 -34.40 2.10
N HIS A 647 13.62 -34.52 3.09
CA HIS A 647 12.60 -33.51 3.40
C HIS A 647 13.25 -32.17 3.81
N GLU A 648 14.22 -32.23 4.73
CA GLU A 648 14.95 -31.03 5.18
C GLU A 648 15.81 -30.44 4.06
N ASP A 649 16.42 -31.27 3.22
CA ASP A 649 17.18 -30.77 2.07
C ASP A 649 16.28 -30.00 1.11
N VAL A 650 15.12 -30.56 0.76
CA VAL A 650 14.14 -29.91 -0.12
C VAL A 650 13.66 -28.59 0.49
N ALA A 651 13.24 -28.60 1.76
CA ALA A 651 12.75 -27.42 2.46
C ALA A 651 13.81 -26.32 2.57
N THR A 652 15.05 -26.67 2.94
CA THR A 652 16.17 -25.70 2.97
C THR A 652 16.50 -25.17 1.58
N PHE A 653 16.36 -25.99 0.54
CA PHE A 653 16.56 -25.57 -0.84
C PHE A 653 15.50 -24.56 -1.32
N VAL A 654 14.23 -24.79 -0.93
CA VAL A 654 13.12 -23.87 -1.22
C VAL A 654 13.28 -22.53 -0.48
N GLY A 655 13.73 -22.52 0.77
CA GLY A 655 14.03 -21.27 1.47
C GLY A 655 15.10 -20.44 0.74
N GLU A 656 16.18 -21.09 0.28
CA GLU A 656 17.27 -20.36 -0.37
C GLU A 656 16.90 -19.80 -1.76
N VAL A 657 15.85 -20.32 -2.43
CA VAL A 657 15.40 -19.86 -3.78
C VAL A 657 15.13 -18.37 -3.84
N ASN A 658 14.74 -17.76 -2.71
CA ASN A 658 14.56 -16.32 -2.64
C ASN A 658 15.83 -15.58 -3.01
N ASN A 659 17.01 -16.19 -2.83
CA ASN A 659 18.33 -15.64 -3.04
C ASN A 659 19.05 -16.13 -4.34
N PRO A 660 18.71 -15.54 -5.49
CA PRO A 660 19.38 -15.80 -6.77
C PRO A 660 20.91 -15.70 -6.74
N LYS A 661 21.47 -14.79 -5.92
CA LYS A 661 22.91 -14.56 -5.87
C LYS A 661 23.66 -15.76 -5.28
N PHE A 662 23.06 -16.51 -4.36
CA PHE A 662 23.68 -17.73 -3.84
C PHE A 662 23.83 -18.80 -4.91
N PHE A 663 22.84 -18.95 -5.77
CA PHE A 663 22.90 -19.93 -6.86
C PHE A 663 23.81 -19.50 -8.01
N ALA A 664 23.99 -18.20 -8.23
CA ALA A 664 24.75 -17.67 -9.37
C ALA A 664 26.13 -18.31 -9.59
N PRO A 665 27.01 -18.46 -8.57
CA PRO A 665 28.28 -19.17 -8.75
C PRO A 665 28.13 -20.70 -8.86
N LEU A 666 27.04 -21.28 -8.34
CA LEU A 666 26.84 -22.73 -8.21
C LEU A 666 26.18 -23.37 -9.42
N ILE A 667 25.36 -22.64 -10.19
CA ILE A 667 24.58 -23.21 -11.31
C ILE A 667 25.06 -22.77 -12.70
N ASN A 668 25.99 -21.82 -12.79
CA ASN A 668 26.54 -21.36 -14.06
C ASN A 668 27.79 -22.19 -14.45
N PRO A 669 27.76 -22.97 -15.54
CA PRO A 669 28.88 -23.82 -15.98
C PRO A 669 30.20 -23.07 -16.23
N ASP A 670 30.17 -21.76 -16.45
CA ASP A 670 31.35 -20.92 -16.68
C ASP A 670 32.03 -20.47 -15.36
N ARG A 671 31.47 -20.80 -14.19
CA ARG A 671 31.99 -20.41 -12.88
C ARG A 671 32.84 -21.52 -12.25
N PRO A 672 33.90 -21.18 -11.50
CA PRO A 672 34.77 -22.17 -10.87
C PRO A 672 34.07 -22.98 -9.77
N ASP A 673 33.04 -22.42 -9.15
CA ASP A 673 32.28 -23.04 -8.06
C ASP A 673 31.06 -23.83 -8.57
N TYR A 674 30.95 -24.01 -9.89
CA TYR A 674 29.85 -24.71 -10.52
C TYR A 674 29.71 -26.15 -10.03
N ASP A 675 28.49 -26.52 -9.65
CA ASP A 675 28.11 -27.88 -9.29
C ASP A 675 26.72 -28.19 -9.87
N ILE A 676 26.70 -29.07 -10.88
CA ILE A 676 25.51 -29.46 -11.63
C ILE A 676 24.34 -29.91 -10.74
N ARG A 677 24.63 -30.43 -9.54
CA ARG A 677 23.58 -30.90 -8.61
C ARG A 677 22.67 -29.76 -8.16
N TYR A 678 23.18 -28.55 -7.95
CA TYR A 678 22.35 -27.40 -7.60
C TYR A 678 21.39 -27.05 -8.73
N ARG A 679 21.88 -27.10 -9.99
CA ARG A 679 21.02 -26.86 -11.15
C ARG A 679 19.93 -27.93 -11.26
N GLN A 680 20.30 -29.21 -11.14
CA GLN A 680 19.34 -30.32 -11.24
C GLN A 680 18.29 -30.28 -10.12
N LYS A 681 18.68 -29.94 -8.89
CA LYS A 681 17.74 -29.75 -7.78
C LYS A 681 16.79 -28.57 -8.03
N LEU A 682 17.31 -27.45 -8.51
CA LEU A 682 16.51 -26.28 -8.84
C LEU A 682 15.49 -26.61 -9.95
N ASP A 683 15.91 -27.36 -10.97
CA ASP A 683 15.03 -27.85 -12.05
C ASP A 683 13.94 -28.78 -11.49
N LEU A 684 14.27 -29.68 -10.54
CA LEU A 684 13.28 -30.54 -9.89
C LEU A 684 12.29 -29.74 -9.04
N LEU A 685 12.75 -28.77 -8.25
CA LEU A 685 11.83 -27.92 -7.46
C LEU A 685 10.84 -27.19 -8.36
N HIS A 686 11.31 -26.68 -9.51
CA HIS A 686 10.46 -26.03 -10.51
C HIS A 686 9.50 -27.01 -11.19
N GLN A 687 10.00 -28.19 -11.58
CA GLN A 687 9.21 -29.25 -12.20
C GLN A 687 8.05 -29.69 -11.29
N TYR A 688 8.32 -29.86 -10.00
CA TYR A 688 7.34 -30.32 -9.00
C TYR A 688 6.68 -29.16 -8.23
N LYS A 689 6.77 -27.93 -8.76
CA LYS A 689 6.00 -26.77 -8.28
C LYS A 689 6.24 -26.39 -6.83
N PHE A 690 7.42 -26.66 -6.29
CA PHE A 690 7.88 -26.08 -5.03
C PHE A 690 8.22 -24.58 -5.17
N ILE A 691 8.54 -24.15 -6.40
CA ILE A 691 8.89 -22.77 -6.74
C ILE A 691 8.20 -22.35 -8.04
N SER A 692 7.91 -21.07 -8.17
CA SER A 692 7.25 -20.49 -9.34
C SER A 692 8.19 -20.31 -10.53
N ASP A 693 7.60 -20.18 -11.73
CA ASP A 693 8.34 -19.83 -12.95
C ASP A 693 9.12 -18.52 -12.80
N SER A 694 8.53 -17.52 -12.11
CA SER A 694 9.16 -16.21 -11.91
C SER A 694 10.43 -16.32 -11.07
N GLU A 695 10.41 -17.12 -10.01
CA GLU A 695 11.57 -17.31 -9.13
C GLU A 695 12.67 -18.10 -9.85
N TYR A 696 12.29 -19.19 -10.51
CA TYR A 696 13.21 -20.01 -11.29
C TYR A 696 13.93 -19.17 -12.35
N ASN A 697 13.18 -18.42 -13.16
CA ASN A 697 13.76 -17.56 -14.20
C ASN A 697 14.64 -16.45 -13.63
N LYS A 698 14.27 -15.84 -12.49
CA LYS A 698 15.08 -14.83 -11.82
C LYS A 698 16.42 -15.41 -11.36
N ILE A 699 16.44 -16.65 -10.86
CA ILE A 699 17.69 -17.35 -10.50
C ILE A 699 18.57 -17.54 -11.74
N LEU A 700 18.00 -18.05 -12.84
CA LEU A 700 18.75 -18.27 -14.09
C LEU A 700 19.32 -16.97 -14.65
N GLU A 701 18.51 -15.90 -14.68
CA GLU A 701 18.91 -14.58 -15.15
C GLU A 701 20.09 -14.03 -14.34
N VAL A 702 20.01 -14.05 -13.00
CA VAL A 702 21.08 -13.55 -12.13
C VAL A 702 22.35 -14.40 -12.24
N ALA A 703 22.19 -15.71 -12.45
CA ALA A 703 23.31 -16.60 -12.71
C ALA A 703 23.95 -16.39 -14.09
N GLY A 704 23.27 -15.72 -15.02
CA GLY A 704 23.71 -15.58 -16.41
C GLY A 704 23.61 -16.88 -17.20
N VAL A 705 22.69 -17.77 -16.81
CA VAL A 705 22.44 -19.04 -17.49
C VAL A 705 21.25 -18.85 -18.41
N LYS A 706 21.44 -19.13 -19.70
CA LYS A 706 20.42 -18.96 -20.74
C LYS A 706 19.56 -20.19 -20.92
#